data_AF-A0A1J4JFD9-F1
#
_entry.id   AF-A0A1J4JFD9-F1
#
_cell.length_a   1.000
_cell.length_b   1.000
_cell.length_c   1.000
_cell.angle_alpha   90.00
_cell.angle_beta   90.00
_cell.angle_gamma   90.00
#
_symmetry.space_group_name_H-M   'P 1'
#
loop_
_entity.id
_entity.type
_entity.pdbx_description
1 polymer ?
#
loop_
_entity_poly.entity_id
_entity_poly.type
_entity_poly.pdbx_seq_one_letter_code
_entity_poly.pdbx_strand_id
1 'polypeptide(L)'
;MNAEAIVSLLTEFTHPSQDQERFKNVEQQLSEIKANPSNIGLALELLNSYSQQSVVWFACMIISDVITYLWVPRSMEPDPSKSQLTPELKLQIRQFFVEYLNNRIDALDEVSRNFIFKLIVSLMKIDFTNEGVFWVSYAQSILQNPQRRWIGYGIFRFLSDELQSFSDHSITSKTKLYLRQTFISLVPDICRQVVVLLRNTQPDDPSNEEAFVLLKSFLIWISPIYISTELVETVFMYSRSSMGKISLRAHQYIHTLFYRYDVISVHPIEFRAQLLRIVFGFFESEMKQFGSQTLSLEYIQSLLHAFQPFAANYFFKEDTFDPSIVSQFLTNFEGWTWAAFGTSNFALMIEIWGDLFHGQEGSQFWMPEKQKYQIFFITLVEHCLDAMVSPIHIPRFTEDDYLAINDIINEIAMEYTDELCRLVQRATATAVNANLPSIFPLLTCFFHVISRVGEDDPVNESISDSLLRYLNELMTKQLPIDVQVIFPIVQTIIKSYVKKFSRNSLHFVEKVFHLLTVSVNLGPNFVQPMLELMLETLKIHRPISPCKMILAKMMDMQQIFCGMSLTIYSLYICCCETMAAYYPTDCGSRPLADAGVIRQIFSIVFANLSSQQQLPYALLLLRDAVNNIAFSTPIVKELVFTAFVPYIDVIMNIYESRISENVLLPLLDFIAAFCTIFPTQIAERMSELINRLFAPLANVLPSLADGSFEHFATLSFLKILFQLSYFRTAVSEHQTANIAEFLVRYADPLFHCQSVDVQILCFKIVQTLIRDRRSLLSPEIQSQLLHILFFNGVCSEDANSVKISITTIMECHKLYQLLDTVDVNFRFNAFSAICNEMCKCSNTMMRESMVEFAVFFCAVAPDFRDMLLIPFIQQLPITESDRAILAQSFNSFRNELEFKKIFVDFCDDVSYLLTTRPNIELNVSSSC
;
A
#
# COMPACT_ATOMS: atom_id res chain seq x y z
N MET A 1 -10.10 -39.81 -27.52
CA MET A 1 -10.29 -40.08 -26.07
C MET A 1 -11.77 -39.97 -25.76
N ASN A 2 -12.32 -40.82 -24.89
CA ASN A 2 -13.73 -40.70 -24.47
C ASN A 2 -13.86 -39.81 -23.22
N ALA A 3 -15.06 -39.27 -22.96
CA ALA A 3 -15.32 -38.38 -21.83
C ALA A 3 -14.93 -38.98 -20.46
N GLU A 4 -15.18 -40.29 -20.27
CA GLU A 4 -14.85 -41.01 -19.03
C GLU A 4 -13.34 -41.00 -18.70
N ALA A 5 -12.47 -41.13 -19.71
CA ALA A 5 -11.02 -41.07 -19.50
C ALA A 5 -10.55 -39.69 -19.01
N ILE A 6 -11.18 -38.60 -19.46
CA ILE A 6 -10.87 -37.25 -18.99
C ILE A 6 -11.32 -37.07 -17.54
N VAL A 7 -12.52 -37.54 -17.20
CA VAL A 7 -13.03 -37.46 -15.82
C VAL A 7 -12.09 -38.22 -14.87
N SER A 8 -11.56 -39.37 -15.29
CA SER A 8 -10.56 -40.10 -14.52
C SER A 8 -9.27 -39.29 -14.31
N LEU A 9 -8.74 -38.65 -15.37
CA LEU A 9 -7.54 -37.80 -15.27
C LEU A 9 -7.76 -36.58 -14.38
N LEU A 10 -8.93 -35.94 -14.46
CA LEU A 10 -9.29 -34.80 -13.61
C LEU A 10 -9.48 -35.21 -12.14
N THR A 11 -10.00 -36.40 -11.89
CA THR A 11 -10.10 -36.95 -10.55
C THR A 11 -8.69 -37.19 -9.97
N GLU A 12 -7.78 -37.73 -10.77
CA GLU A 12 -6.38 -37.91 -10.38
C GLU A 12 -5.64 -36.56 -10.18
N PHE A 13 -5.97 -35.54 -10.98
CA PHE A 13 -5.40 -34.20 -10.85
C PHE A 13 -5.89 -33.47 -9.60
N THR A 14 -7.18 -33.60 -9.26
CA THR A 14 -7.78 -32.99 -8.06
C THR A 14 -7.42 -33.73 -6.78
N HIS A 15 -7.07 -35.01 -6.88
CA HIS A 15 -6.59 -35.85 -5.77
C HIS A 15 -5.24 -36.48 -6.14
N PRO A 16 -4.15 -35.69 -6.16
CA PRO A 16 -2.85 -36.16 -6.63
C PRO A 16 -2.30 -37.27 -5.74
N SER A 17 -1.78 -38.32 -6.38
CA SER A 17 -0.99 -39.34 -5.69
C SER A 17 0.32 -38.75 -5.13
N GLN A 18 0.97 -39.42 -4.17
CA GLN A 18 2.28 -38.97 -3.65
C GLN A 18 3.41 -38.98 -4.71
N ASP A 19 3.17 -39.57 -5.88
CA ASP A 19 4.10 -39.62 -7.00
C ASP A 19 4.07 -38.31 -7.82
N GLN A 20 5.13 -37.51 -7.70
CA GLN A 20 5.30 -36.25 -8.42
C GLN A 20 5.49 -36.41 -9.93
N GLU A 21 6.05 -37.52 -10.41
CA GLU A 21 6.19 -37.77 -11.86
C GLU A 21 4.84 -38.10 -12.49
N ARG A 22 4.02 -38.89 -11.78
CA ARG A 22 2.66 -39.19 -12.23
C ARG A 22 1.80 -37.93 -12.30
N PHE A 23 1.88 -37.05 -11.30
CA PHE A 23 1.17 -35.77 -11.32
C PHE A 23 1.58 -34.87 -12.50
N LYS A 24 2.89 -34.73 -12.77
CA LYS A 24 3.39 -33.98 -13.95
C LYS A 24 2.91 -34.57 -15.27
N ASN A 25 2.84 -35.90 -15.37
CA ASN A 25 2.34 -36.57 -16.57
C ASN A 25 0.84 -36.32 -16.78
N VAL A 26 0.03 -36.39 -15.71
CA VAL A 26 -1.41 -36.06 -15.75
C VAL A 26 -1.62 -34.59 -16.13
N GLU A 27 -0.86 -33.67 -15.54
CA GLU A 27 -0.89 -32.25 -15.88
C GLU A 27 -0.54 -32.00 -17.35
N GLN A 28 0.53 -32.64 -17.85
CA GLN A 28 0.93 -32.54 -19.25
C GLN A 28 -0.16 -33.08 -20.19
N GLN A 29 -0.75 -34.25 -19.90
CA GLN A 29 -1.83 -34.82 -20.70
C GLN A 29 -3.07 -33.91 -20.73
N LEU A 30 -3.47 -33.37 -19.58
CA LEU A 30 -4.58 -32.41 -19.52
C LEU A 30 -4.26 -31.13 -20.30
N SER A 31 -3.02 -30.66 -20.26
CA SER A 31 -2.56 -29.50 -21.02
C SER A 31 -2.57 -29.75 -22.53
N GLU A 32 -2.13 -30.93 -22.98
CA GLU A 32 -2.18 -31.34 -24.40
C GLU A 32 -3.63 -31.47 -24.91
N ILE A 33 -4.53 -32.04 -24.09
CA ILE A 33 -5.96 -32.14 -24.41
C ILE A 33 -6.57 -30.74 -24.51
N LYS A 34 -6.26 -29.85 -23.56
CA LYS A 34 -6.73 -28.47 -23.57
C LYS A 34 -6.21 -27.71 -24.79
N ALA A 35 -4.95 -27.95 -25.15
CA ALA A 35 -4.29 -27.24 -26.24
C ALA A 35 -4.88 -27.57 -27.62
N ASN A 36 -5.49 -28.75 -27.77
CA ASN A 36 -6.00 -29.25 -29.04
C ASN A 36 -7.46 -28.79 -29.32
N PRO A 37 -7.68 -27.92 -30.33
CA PRO A 37 -9.00 -27.40 -30.66
C PRO A 37 -10.02 -28.44 -31.14
N SER A 38 -9.58 -29.57 -31.69
CA SER A 38 -10.47 -30.64 -32.15
C SER A 38 -11.27 -31.28 -31.01
N ASN A 39 -10.86 -31.03 -29.75
CA ASN A 39 -11.56 -31.52 -28.57
C ASN A 39 -12.81 -30.71 -28.19
N ILE A 40 -13.27 -29.77 -29.02
CA ILE A 40 -14.49 -29.00 -28.72
C ILE A 40 -15.73 -29.90 -28.57
N GLY A 41 -15.91 -30.90 -29.45
CA GLY A 41 -17.03 -31.84 -29.34
C GLY A 41 -17.01 -32.61 -28.01
N LEU A 42 -15.81 -33.00 -27.57
CA LEU A 42 -15.58 -33.67 -26.28
C LEU A 42 -15.89 -32.73 -25.10
N ALA A 43 -15.53 -31.45 -25.19
CA ALA A 43 -15.86 -30.47 -24.17
C ALA A 43 -17.38 -30.25 -24.03
N LEU A 44 -18.11 -30.19 -25.15
CA LEU A 44 -19.58 -30.10 -25.16
C LEU A 44 -20.22 -31.37 -24.58
N GLU A 45 -19.69 -32.55 -24.91
CA GLU A 45 -20.14 -33.83 -24.35
C GLU A 45 -19.93 -33.88 -22.81
N LEU A 46 -18.78 -33.42 -22.33
CA LEU A 46 -18.48 -33.33 -20.90
C LEU A 46 -19.47 -32.42 -20.17
N LEU A 47 -19.77 -31.23 -20.72
CA LEU A 47 -20.76 -30.32 -20.14
C LEU A 47 -22.17 -30.92 -20.10
N ASN A 48 -22.57 -31.66 -21.14
CA ASN A 48 -23.91 -32.27 -21.19
C ASN A 48 -24.06 -33.44 -20.21
N SER A 49 -22.96 -34.14 -19.92
CA SER A 49 -22.98 -35.42 -19.20
C SER A 49 -22.63 -35.29 -17.71
N TYR A 50 -21.85 -34.26 -17.33
CA TYR A 50 -21.31 -34.11 -15.97
C TYR A 50 -21.58 -32.72 -15.39
N SER A 51 -21.86 -32.67 -14.08
CA SER A 51 -22.07 -31.42 -13.31
C SER A 51 -20.97 -31.14 -12.29
N GLN A 52 -19.93 -31.97 -12.23
CA GLN A 52 -18.81 -31.82 -11.31
C GLN A 52 -17.99 -30.57 -11.65
N GLN A 53 -17.71 -29.72 -10.65
CA GLN A 53 -17.05 -28.42 -10.84
C GLN A 53 -15.71 -28.52 -11.59
N SER A 54 -14.87 -29.52 -11.30
CA SER A 54 -13.58 -29.72 -11.98
C SER A 54 -13.73 -30.08 -13.46
N VAL A 55 -14.76 -30.87 -13.80
CA VAL A 55 -15.08 -31.26 -15.18
C VAL A 55 -15.65 -30.09 -15.96
N VAL A 56 -16.58 -29.34 -15.36
CA VAL A 56 -17.16 -28.13 -15.95
C VAL A 56 -16.07 -27.10 -16.21
N TRP A 57 -15.21 -26.83 -15.21
CA TRP A 57 -14.07 -25.92 -15.37
C TRP A 57 -13.17 -26.33 -16.54
N PHE A 58 -12.74 -27.59 -16.59
CA PHE A 58 -11.84 -28.06 -17.64
C PHE A 58 -12.48 -27.98 -19.03
N ALA A 59 -13.74 -28.41 -19.18
CA ALA A 59 -14.48 -28.27 -20.44
C ALA A 59 -14.63 -26.80 -20.85
N CYS A 60 -14.91 -25.91 -19.90
CA CYS A 60 -14.96 -24.48 -20.16
C CYS A 60 -13.60 -23.92 -20.61
N MET A 61 -12.48 -24.38 -20.05
CA MET A 61 -11.14 -23.96 -20.49
C MET A 61 -10.85 -24.33 -21.95
N ILE A 62 -11.28 -25.52 -22.42
CA ILE A 62 -11.15 -25.92 -23.82
C ILE A 62 -11.97 -24.99 -24.72
N ILE A 63 -13.24 -24.79 -24.36
CA ILE A 63 -14.16 -23.94 -25.16
C ILE A 63 -13.66 -22.49 -25.16
N SER A 64 -13.17 -21.99 -24.04
CA SER A 64 -12.58 -20.65 -23.94
C SER A 64 -11.39 -20.47 -24.87
N ASP A 65 -10.48 -21.45 -24.98
CA ASP A 65 -9.36 -21.38 -25.92
C ASP A 65 -9.86 -21.33 -27.37
N VAL A 66 -10.85 -22.14 -27.72
CA VAL A 66 -11.45 -22.11 -29.06
C VAL A 66 -12.10 -20.76 -29.36
N ILE A 67 -12.82 -20.20 -28.38
CA ILE A 67 -13.44 -18.87 -28.49
C ILE A 67 -12.35 -17.80 -28.71
N THR A 68 -11.34 -17.78 -27.84
CA THR A 68 -10.28 -16.75 -27.80
C THR A 68 -9.34 -16.75 -29.01
N TYR A 69 -9.08 -17.91 -29.61
CA TYR A 69 -8.07 -18.05 -30.66
C TYR A 69 -8.63 -18.37 -32.04
N LEU A 70 -9.81 -19.00 -32.15
CA LEU A 70 -10.32 -19.54 -33.42
C LEU A 70 -11.65 -18.92 -33.85
N TRP A 71 -12.40 -18.32 -32.93
CA TRP A 71 -13.73 -17.78 -33.23
C TRP A 71 -13.68 -16.63 -34.23
N VAL A 72 -12.76 -15.70 -34.06
CA VAL A 72 -12.48 -14.63 -35.02
C VAL A 72 -10.97 -14.53 -35.20
N PRO A 73 -10.47 -14.38 -36.44
CA PRO A 73 -9.03 -14.26 -36.67
C PRO A 73 -8.44 -13.06 -35.94
N ARG A 74 -7.27 -13.26 -35.33
CA ARG A 74 -6.54 -12.17 -34.68
C ARG A 74 -5.98 -11.22 -35.72
N SER A 75 -6.56 -10.02 -35.78
CA SER A 75 -6.14 -8.90 -36.61
C SER A 75 -6.64 -7.59 -35.98
N MET A 76 -6.04 -6.47 -36.36
CA MET A 76 -6.54 -5.14 -36.02
C MET A 76 -7.92 -4.84 -36.65
N GLU A 77 -8.26 -5.53 -37.74
CA GLU A 77 -9.59 -5.52 -38.35
C GLU A 77 -10.16 -6.95 -38.39
N PRO A 78 -10.63 -7.45 -37.24
CA PRO A 78 -11.11 -8.82 -37.13
C PRO A 78 -12.34 -9.01 -38.03
N ASP A 79 -12.26 -9.99 -38.93
CA ASP A 79 -13.34 -10.37 -39.85
C ASP A 79 -13.89 -11.75 -39.46
N PRO A 80 -15.07 -11.85 -38.83
CA PRO A 80 -15.66 -13.12 -38.42
C PRO A 80 -15.87 -14.12 -39.56
N SER A 81 -15.97 -13.64 -40.81
CA SER A 81 -16.15 -14.50 -41.99
C SER A 81 -14.88 -15.27 -42.38
N LYS A 82 -13.72 -14.84 -41.90
CA LYS A 82 -12.42 -15.49 -42.12
C LYS A 82 -12.02 -16.43 -40.98
N SER A 83 -12.94 -16.75 -40.07
CA SER A 83 -12.72 -17.66 -38.95
C SER A 83 -12.24 -19.03 -39.39
N GLN A 84 -11.42 -19.67 -38.56
CA GLN A 84 -11.02 -21.08 -38.74
C GLN A 84 -12.15 -22.06 -38.39
N LEU A 85 -13.20 -21.58 -37.69
CA LEU A 85 -14.41 -22.36 -37.39
C LEU A 85 -15.45 -22.14 -38.50
N THR A 86 -16.08 -23.22 -38.94
CA THR A 86 -17.18 -23.14 -39.91
C THR A 86 -18.40 -22.44 -39.27
N PRO A 87 -19.22 -21.71 -40.07
CA PRO A 87 -20.46 -21.11 -39.57
C PRO A 87 -21.41 -22.13 -38.93
N GLU A 88 -21.43 -23.37 -39.42
CA GLU A 88 -22.24 -24.46 -38.88
C GLU A 88 -21.79 -24.86 -37.48
N LEU A 89 -20.47 -24.98 -37.25
CA LEU A 89 -19.93 -25.32 -35.93
C LEU A 89 -20.19 -24.20 -34.91
N LYS A 90 -20.03 -22.94 -35.32
CA LYS A 90 -20.38 -21.78 -34.48
C LYS A 90 -21.85 -21.81 -34.07
N LEU A 91 -22.74 -22.09 -35.03
CA LEU A 91 -24.18 -22.21 -34.79
C LEU A 91 -24.49 -23.37 -33.84
N GLN A 92 -23.85 -24.53 -34.01
CA GLN A 92 -24.02 -25.68 -33.11
C GLN A 92 -23.62 -25.35 -31.67
N ILE A 93 -22.48 -24.67 -31.47
CA ILE A 93 -22.02 -24.26 -30.14
C ILE A 93 -23.00 -23.27 -29.52
N ARG A 94 -23.49 -22.29 -30.28
CA ARG A 94 -24.50 -21.35 -29.81
C ARG A 94 -25.80 -22.06 -29.41
N GLN A 95 -26.31 -22.94 -30.26
CA GLN A 95 -27.52 -23.73 -30.00
C GLN A 95 -27.36 -24.61 -28.76
N PHE A 96 -26.20 -25.25 -28.61
CA PHE A 96 -25.87 -26.00 -27.40
C PHE A 96 -26.00 -25.13 -26.15
N PHE A 97 -25.40 -23.94 -26.11
CA PHE A 97 -25.52 -23.06 -24.94
C PHE A 97 -26.95 -22.60 -24.69
N VAL A 98 -27.74 -22.30 -25.73
CA VAL A 98 -29.16 -21.95 -25.56
C VAL A 98 -29.94 -23.11 -24.92
N GLU A 99 -29.76 -24.33 -25.43
CA GLU A 99 -30.39 -25.52 -24.86
C GLU A 99 -29.91 -25.82 -23.43
N TYR A 100 -28.61 -25.61 -23.19
CA TYR A 100 -28.00 -25.82 -21.88
C TYR A 100 -28.55 -24.87 -20.82
N LEU A 101 -28.66 -23.58 -21.14
CA LEU A 101 -29.27 -22.58 -20.27
C LEU A 101 -30.75 -22.87 -19.99
N ASN A 102 -31.48 -23.38 -20.98
CA ASN A 102 -32.91 -23.66 -20.82
C ASN A 102 -33.19 -24.94 -20.01
N ASN A 103 -32.31 -25.95 -20.11
CA ASN A 103 -32.63 -27.31 -19.66
C ASN A 103 -31.69 -27.89 -18.58
N ARG A 104 -30.44 -27.42 -18.48
CA ARG A 104 -29.39 -28.08 -17.66
C ARG A 104 -28.76 -27.19 -16.59
N ILE A 105 -28.75 -25.87 -16.78
CA ILE A 105 -28.00 -24.96 -15.91
C ILE A 105 -28.38 -25.03 -14.41
N ASP A 106 -29.64 -25.40 -14.10
CA ASP A 106 -30.09 -25.53 -12.71
C ASP A 106 -29.39 -26.64 -11.94
N ALA A 107 -28.86 -27.66 -12.64
CA ALA A 107 -28.15 -28.79 -12.05
C ALA A 107 -26.73 -28.43 -11.58
N LEU A 108 -26.23 -27.24 -11.95
CA LEU A 108 -24.90 -26.75 -11.56
C LEU A 108 -24.95 -25.95 -10.26
N ASP A 109 -23.85 -25.95 -9.52
CA ASP A 109 -23.60 -25.01 -8.42
C ASP A 109 -23.30 -23.59 -8.96
N GLU A 110 -23.28 -22.59 -8.09
CA GLU A 110 -23.06 -21.18 -8.47
C GLU A 110 -21.74 -20.94 -9.19
N VAL A 111 -20.64 -21.57 -8.75
CA VAL A 111 -19.31 -21.39 -9.36
C VAL A 111 -19.29 -21.97 -10.76
N SER A 112 -19.86 -23.16 -10.94
CA SER A 112 -20.00 -23.81 -12.25
C SER A 112 -20.87 -23.00 -13.21
N ARG A 113 -21.98 -22.40 -12.74
CA ARG A 113 -22.81 -21.49 -13.56
C ARG A 113 -22.04 -20.26 -14.01
N ASN A 114 -21.21 -19.70 -13.14
CA ASN A 114 -20.39 -18.53 -13.45
C ASN A 114 -19.38 -18.82 -14.57
N PHE A 115 -18.81 -20.03 -14.67
CA PHE A 115 -17.96 -20.40 -15.81
C PHE A 115 -18.73 -20.38 -17.14
N ILE A 116 -19.97 -20.87 -17.16
CA ILE A 116 -20.82 -20.86 -18.37
C ILE A 116 -21.14 -19.43 -18.81
N PHE A 117 -21.54 -18.55 -17.88
CA PHE A 117 -21.80 -17.14 -18.21
C PHE A 117 -20.55 -16.45 -18.76
N LYS A 118 -19.37 -16.72 -18.20
CA LYS A 118 -18.09 -16.19 -18.72
C LYS A 118 -17.81 -16.62 -20.16
N LEU A 119 -18.12 -17.86 -20.54
CA LEU A 119 -17.96 -18.30 -21.94
C LEU A 119 -18.90 -17.58 -22.88
N ILE A 120 -20.17 -17.44 -22.50
CA ILE A 120 -21.16 -16.71 -23.30
C ILE A 120 -20.73 -15.26 -23.49
N VAL A 121 -20.30 -14.60 -22.41
CA VAL A 121 -19.81 -13.23 -22.49
C VAL A 121 -18.50 -13.14 -23.28
N SER A 122 -17.64 -14.16 -23.26
CA SER A 122 -16.45 -14.23 -24.11
C SER A 122 -16.81 -14.31 -25.60
N LEU A 123 -17.86 -15.08 -25.96
CA LEU A 123 -18.41 -15.07 -27.32
C LEU A 123 -18.89 -13.68 -27.72
N MET A 124 -19.66 -13.02 -26.85
CA MET A 124 -20.15 -11.66 -27.09
C MET A 124 -19.01 -10.66 -27.23
N LYS A 125 -17.96 -10.79 -26.42
CA LYS A 125 -16.77 -9.93 -26.42
C LYS A 125 -16.00 -10.03 -27.74
N ILE A 126 -15.81 -11.25 -28.23
CA ILE A 126 -14.99 -11.51 -29.43
C ILE A 126 -15.76 -11.25 -30.73
N ASP A 127 -17.06 -11.56 -30.77
CA ASP A 127 -17.89 -11.41 -31.97
C ASP A 127 -19.22 -10.69 -31.63
N PHE A 128 -19.12 -9.43 -31.22
CA PHE A 128 -20.28 -8.68 -30.75
C PHE A 128 -21.36 -8.47 -31.82
N THR A 129 -20.96 -8.31 -33.07
CA THR A 129 -21.88 -8.06 -34.18
C THR A 129 -22.83 -9.23 -34.41
N ASN A 130 -22.36 -10.47 -34.19
CA ASN A 130 -23.19 -11.67 -34.35
C ASN A 130 -23.65 -12.24 -33.00
N GLU A 131 -22.71 -12.59 -32.12
CA GLU A 131 -23.00 -13.20 -30.81
C GLU A 131 -23.52 -12.18 -29.82
N GLY A 132 -22.94 -10.98 -29.77
CA GLY A 132 -23.38 -9.90 -28.87
C GLY A 132 -24.86 -9.55 -29.06
N VAL A 133 -25.26 -9.24 -30.30
CA VAL A 133 -26.66 -8.91 -30.65
C VAL A 133 -27.61 -10.06 -30.31
N PHE A 134 -27.22 -11.30 -30.61
CA PHE A 134 -28.02 -12.48 -30.30
C PHE A 134 -28.22 -12.66 -28.80
N TRP A 135 -27.14 -12.69 -28.01
CA TRP A 135 -27.21 -12.96 -26.58
C TRP A 135 -27.87 -11.83 -25.79
N VAL A 136 -27.74 -10.57 -26.22
CA VAL A 136 -28.52 -9.45 -25.68
C VAL A 136 -30.02 -9.68 -25.91
N SER A 137 -30.42 -10.03 -27.13
CA SER A 137 -31.82 -10.28 -27.47
C SER A 137 -32.38 -11.48 -26.70
N TYR A 138 -31.59 -12.55 -26.59
CA TYR A 138 -31.94 -13.74 -25.80
C TYR A 138 -32.12 -13.39 -24.32
N ALA A 139 -31.18 -12.66 -23.71
CA ALA A 139 -31.28 -12.22 -22.33
C ALA A 139 -32.55 -11.39 -22.09
N GLN A 140 -32.83 -10.41 -22.95
CA GLN A 140 -34.06 -9.60 -22.87
C GLN A 140 -35.34 -10.45 -22.96
N SER A 141 -35.37 -11.45 -23.85
CA SER A 141 -36.53 -12.34 -23.98
C SER A 141 -36.78 -13.17 -22.72
N ILE A 142 -35.71 -13.65 -22.07
CA ILE A 142 -35.80 -14.47 -20.86
C ILE A 142 -36.16 -13.65 -19.62
N LEU A 143 -35.85 -12.35 -19.59
CA LEU A 143 -36.26 -11.49 -18.48
C LEU A 143 -37.78 -11.51 -18.25
N GLN A 144 -38.56 -11.75 -19.30
CA GLN A 144 -40.02 -11.85 -19.23
C GLN A 144 -40.52 -13.16 -18.61
N ASN A 145 -39.67 -14.19 -18.47
CA ASN A 145 -40.01 -15.47 -17.87
C ASN A 145 -39.62 -15.51 -16.37
N PRO A 146 -40.58 -15.50 -15.42
CA PRO A 146 -40.28 -15.45 -13.99
C PRO A 146 -39.34 -16.57 -13.50
N GLN A 147 -39.47 -17.79 -14.03
CA GLN A 147 -38.66 -18.94 -13.59
C GLN A 147 -37.21 -18.90 -14.08
N ARG A 148 -36.95 -18.16 -15.17
CA ARG A 148 -35.66 -18.14 -15.88
C ARG A 148 -34.99 -16.78 -15.90
N ARG A 149 -35.66 -15.73 -15.41
CA ARG A 149 -35.21 -14.34 -15.43
C ARG A 149 -33.78 -14.13 -14.90
N TRP A 150 -33.40 -14.87 -13.87
CA TRP A 150 -32.06 -14.82 -13.28
C TRP A 150 -30.94 -15.10 -14.29
N ILE A 151 -31.20 -15.91 -15.34
CA ILE A 151 -30.25 -16.17 -16.43
C ILE A 151 -29.99 -14.89 -17.23
N GLY A 152 -31.05 -14.14 -17.55
CA GLY A 152 -30.94 -12.86 -18.24
C GLY A 152 -30.16 -11.84 -17.43
N TYR A 153 -30.41 -11.76 -16.13
CA TYR A 153 -29.62 -10.93 -15.22
C TYR A 153 -28.15 -11.35 -15.16
N GLY A 154 -27.88 -12.66 -15.11
CA GLY A 154 -26.54 -13.24 -15.13
C GLY A 154 -25.73 -12.82 -16.35
N ILE A 155 -26.30 -12.93 -17.57
CA ILE A 155 -25.61 -12.53 -18.81
C ILE A 155 -25.25 -11.04 -18.77
N PHE A 156 -26.19 -10.16 -18.40
CA PHE A 156 -25.91 -8.72 -18.33
C PHE A 156 -24.91 -8.34 -17.24
N ARG A 157 -24.94 -9.03 -16.10
CA ARG A 157 -23.99 -8.84 -15.01
C ARG A 157 -22.58 -9.20 -15.46
N PHE A 158 -22.37 -10.40 -15.99
CA PHE A 158 -21.05 -10.83 -16.43
C PHE A 158 -20.52 -9.98 -17.59
N LEU A 159 -21.39 -9.52 -18.50
CA LEU A 159 -20.98 -8.58 -19.54
C LEU A 159 -20.54 -7.24 -18.94
N SER A 160 -21.27 -6.73 -17.95
CA SER A 160 -20.87 -5.53 -17.20
C SER A 160 -19.54 -5.72 -16.48
N ASP A 161 -19.33 -6.87 -15.82
CA ASP A 161 -18.10 -7.16 -15.08
C ASP A 161 -16.88 -7.31 -16.00
N GLU A 162 -17.02 -8.01 -17.14
CA GLU A 162 -15.98 -8.12 -18.17
C GLU A 162 -15.67 -6.76 -18.82
N LEU A 163 -16.65 -5.86 -18.92
CA LEU A 163 -16.45 -4.49 -19.38
C LEU A 163 -15.85 -3.56 -18.30
N GLN A 164 -15.62 -4.04 -17.08
CA GLN A 164 -14.89 -3.32 -16.03
C GLN A 164 -13.46 -3.85 -15.89
N SER A 165 -13.30 -5.17 -15.92
CA SER A 165 -12.01 -5.88 -15.80
C SER A 165 -11.27 -5.89 -17.15
N PHE A 166 -10.29 -5.01 -17.33
CA PHE A 166 -9.63 -4.87 -18.64
C PHE A 166 -8.10 -4.96 -18.59
N SER A 167 -7.62 -6.12 -18.16
CA SER A 167 -6.24 -6.56 -18.35
C SER A 167 -6.11 -7.78 -19.27
N ASP A 168 -7.15 -8.12 -20.04
CA ASP A 168 -7.16 -9.32 -20.89
C ASP A 168 -6.91 -8.98 -22.37
N HIS A 169 -5.80 -9.49 -22.93
CA HIS A 169 -5.34 -9.32 -24.31
C HIS A 169 -6.13 -10.21 -25.31
N SER A 170 -7.44 -10.35 -25.10
CA SER A 170 -8.33 -11.20 -25.91
C SER A 170 -9.01 -10.48 -27.06
N ILE A 171 -9.06 -9.14 -27.05
CA ILE A 171 -9.60 -8.29 -28.12
C ILE A 171 -8.75 -7.04 -28.30
N THR A 172 -8.89 -6.35 -29.42
CA THR A 172 -8.22 -5.08 -29.67
C THR A 172 -8.83 -3.93 -28.86
N SER A 173 -8.03 -2.88 -28.65
CA SER A 173 -8.43 -1.61 -28.02
C SER A 173 -9.64 -0.97 -28.71
N LYS A 174 -9.67 -1.02 -30.05
CA LYS A 174 -10.79 -0.54 -30.89
C LYS A 174 -12.09 -1.30 -30.63
N THR A 175 -12.04 -2.64 -30.62
CA THR A 175 -13.20 -3.49 -30.33
C THR A 175 -13.72 -3.24 -28.91
N LYS A 176 -12.82 -3.12 -27.95
CA LYS A 176 -13.13 -2.79 -26.54
C LYS A 176 -13.89 -1.47 -26.40
N LEU A 177 -13.46 -0.41 -27.10
CA LEU A 177 -14.14 0.88 -27.08
C LEU A 177 -15.56 0.77 -27.67
N TYR A 178 -15.70 0.08 -28.80
CA TYR A 178 -16.98 -0.14 -29.47
C TYR A 178 -17.97 -0.92 -28.60
N LEU A 179 -17.52 -2.01 -27.97
CA LEU A 179 -18.31 -2.81 -27.02
C LEU A 179 -18.85 -1.96 -25.87
N ARG A 180 -17.97 -1.17 -25.24
CA ARG A 180 -18.34 -0.32 -24.10
C ARG A 180 -19.39 0.71 -24.50
N GLN A 181 -19.20 1.40 -25.62
CA GLN A 181 -20.17 2.38 -26.13
C GLN A 181 -21.52 1.74 -26.44
N THR A 182 -21.51 0.54 -27.01
CA THR A 182 -22.74 -0.16 -27.40
C THR A 182 -23.48 -0.71 -26.19
N PHE A 183 -22.78 -1.24 -25.19
CA PHE A 183 -23.43 -1.70 -23.97
C PHE A 183 -23.99 -0.54 -23.14
N ILE A 184 -23.30 0.61 -23.05
CA ILE A 184 -23.80 1.82 -22.37
C ILE A 184 -25.15 2.26 -22.92
N SER A 185 -25.37 2.16 -24.24
CA SER A 185 -26.64 2.59 -24.84
C SER A 185 -27.83 1.68 -24.47
N LEU A 186 -27.58 0.43 -24.05
CA LEU A 186 -28.60 -0.55 -23.65
C LEU A 186 -29.00 -0.44 -22.17
N VAL A 187 -28.08 0.03 -21.32
CA VAL A 187 -28.27 0.12 -19.86
C VAL A 187 -29.58 0.79 -19.43
N PRO A 188 -30.02 1.94 -19.99
CA PRO A 188 -31.21 2.64 -19.51
C PRO A 188 -32.49 1.81 -19.66
N ASP A 189 -32.61 1.07 -20.77
CA ASP A 189 -33.76 0.22 -21.02
C ASP A 189 -33.74 -1.02 -20.13
N ILE A 190 -32.57 -1.60 -19.87
CA ILE A 190 -32.41 -2.71 -18.92
C ILE A 190 -32.83 -2.26 -17.51
N CYS A 191 -32.36 -1.09 -17.04
CA CYS A 191 -32.75 -0.54 -15.75
C CYS A 191 -34.27 -0.33 -15.65
N ARG A 192 -34.90 0.26 -16.68
CA ARG A 192 -36.36 0.46 -16.72
C ARG A 192 -37.12 -0.87 -16.61
N GLN A 193 -36.66 -1.91 -17.32
CA GLN A 193 -37.26 -3.24 -17.24
C GLN A 193 -37.10 -3.85 -15.84
N VAL A 194 -35.92 -3.74 -15.24
CA VAL A 194 -35.68 -4.23 -13.86
C VAL A 194 -36.63 -3.57 -12.87
N VAL A 195 -36.81 -2.25 -12.93
CA VAL A 195 -37.77 -1.52 -12.05
C VAL A 195 -39.19 -2.05 -12.19
N VAL A 196 -39.67 -2.25 -13.43
CA VAL A 196 -41.01 -2.80 -13.68
C VAL A 196 -41.15 -4.19 -13.09
N LEU A 197 -40.13 -5.05 -13.20
CA LEU A 197 -40.16 -6.41 -12.70
C LEU A 197 -40.13 -6.46 -11.16
N LEU A 198 -39.30 -5.62 -10.53
CA LEU A 198 -39.23 -5.49 -9.06
C LEU A 198 -40.56 -4.98 -8.47
N ARG A 199 -41.27 -4.07 -9.15
CA ARG A 199 -42.58 -3.57 -8.68
C ARG A 199 -43.70 -4.60 -8.78
N ASN A 200 -43.56 -5.57 -9.67
CA ASN A 200 -44.60 -6.57 -9.97
C ASN A 200 -44.36 -7.93 -9.28
N THR A 201 -43.29 -8.07 -8.49
CA THR A 201 -42.92 -9.30 -7.79
C THR A 201 -43.08 -9.12 -6.28
N GLN A 202 -43.26 -10.23 -5.56
CA GLN A 202 -43.26 -10.20 -4.09
C GLN A 202 -41.82 -10.01 -3.59
N PRO A 203 -41.62 -9.33 -2.44
CA PRO A 203 -40.27 -9.02 -1.97
C PRO A 203 -39.34 -10.22 -1.82
N ASP A 204 -39.87 -11.35 -1.36
CA ASP A 204 -39.10 -12.57 -1.08
C ASP A 204 -38.85 -13.45 -2.33
N ASP A 205 -39.19 -12.99 -3.54
CA ASP A 205 -38.87 -13.71 -4.77
C ASP A 205 -37.34 -13.76 -5.00
N PRO A 206 -36.72 -14.95 -5.12
CA PRO A 206 -35.27 -15.08 -5.29
C PRO A 206 -34.71 -14.34 -6.51
N SER A 207 -35.51 -14.11 -7.55
CA SER A 207 -35.09 -13.36 -8.73
C SER A 207 -34.81 -11.88 -8.45
N ASN A 208 -35.34 -11.34 -7.35
CA ASN A 208 -35.10 -9.97 -6.93
C ASN A 208 -33.69 -9.77 -6.38
N GLU A 209 -33.11 -10.78 -5.72
CA GLU A 209 -31.72 -10.71 -5.26
C GLU A 209 -30.77 -10.50 -6.44
N GLU A 210 -30.93 -11.28 -7.51
CA GLU A 210 -30.14 -11.17 -8.75
C GLU A 210 -30.32 -9.82 -9.45
N ALA A 211 -31.51 -9.23 -9.38
CA ALA A 211 -31.75 -7.90 -9.90
C ALA A 211 -30.90 -6.84 -9.17
N PHE A 212 -30.81 -6.89 -7.84
CA PHE A 212 -29.96 -5.99 -7.08
C PHE A 212 -28.46 -6.21 -7.32
N VAL A 213 -28.03 -7.47 -7.52
CA VAL A 213 -26.65 -7.77 -7.89
C VAL A 213 -26.29 -7.17 -9.26
N LEU A 214 -27.17 -7.30 -10.26
CA LEU A 214 -27.00 -6.66 -11.56
C LEU A 214 -26.91 -5.13 -11.45
N LEU A 215 -27.87 -4.53 -10.75
CA LEU A 215 -27.94 -3.08 -10.58
C LEU A 215 -26.69 -2.55 -9.86
N LYS A 216 -26.16 -3.28 -8.88
CA LYS A 216 -24.89 -2.95 -8.22
C LYS A 216 -23.71 -2.98 -9.20
N SER A 217 -23.60 -4.00 -10.07
CA SER A 217 -22.56 -4.07 -11.10
C SER A 217 -22.62 -2.88 -12.05
N PHE A 218 -23.82 -2.46 -12.45
CA PHE A 218 -24.01 -1.27 -13.28
C PHE A 218 -23.54 0.00 -12.59
N LEU A 219 -23.95 0.21 -11.33
CA LEU A 219 -23.63 1.43 -10.58
C LEU A 219 -22.13 1.72 -10.52
N ILE A 220 -21.22 0.75 -10.66
CA ILE A 220 -19.78 0.99 -10.56
C ILE A 220 -19.25 1.90 -11.68
N TRP A 221 -19.82 1.84 -12.89
CA TRP A 221 -19.18 2.46 -14.07
C TRP A 221 -20.13 3.15 -15.06
N ILE A 222 -21.44 2.95 -14.96
CA ILE A 222 -22.41 3.63 -15.84
C ILE A 222 -22.56 5.10 -15.44
N SER A 223 -23.11 5.94 -16.32
CA SER A 223 -23.44 7.32 -15.94
C SER A 223 -24.59 7.34 -14.91
N PRO A 224 -24.52 8.16 -13.83
CA PRO A 224 -25.60 8.24 -12.85
C PRO A 224 -26.91 8.77 -13.41
N ILE A 225 -26.88 9.46 -14.56
CA ILE A 225 -28.07 10.02 -15.20
C ILE A 225 -29.15 8.96 -15.51
N TYR A 226 -28.76 7.68 -15.58
CA TYR A 226 -29.66 6.55 -15.82
C TYR A 226 -30.32 6.01 -14.55
N ILE A 227 -29.99 6.54 -13.38
CA ILE A 227 -30.62 6.21 -12.10
C ILE A 227 -31.86 7.08 -11.95
N SER A 228 -33.05 6.47 -11.96
CA SER A 228 -34.32 7.18 -11.84
C SER A 228 -34.85 7.21 -10.41
N THR A 229 -35.72 8.18 -10.07
CA THR A 229 -36.39 8.23 -8.76
C THR A 229 -37.15 6.94 -8.48
N GLU A 230 -37.82 6.40 -9.51
CA GLU A 230 -38.62 5.18 -9.39
C GLU A 230 -37.78 3.98 -8.97
N LEU A 231 -36.55 3.87 -9.48
CA LEU A 231 -35.61 2.82 -9.09
C LEU A 231 -35.23 2.97 -7.62
N VAL A 232 -34.87 4.18 -7.19
CA VAL A 232 -34.46 4.43 -5.80
C VAL A 232 -35.61 4.21 -4.82
N GLU A 233 -36.81 4.69 -5.12
CA GLU A 233 -38.01 4.42 -4.30
C GLU A 233 -38.30 2.93 -4.18
N THR A 234 -38.14 2.19 -5.29
CA THR A 234 -38.33 0.73 -5.29
C THR A 234 -37.28 0.07 -4.39
N VAL A 235 -36.02 0.50 -4.42
CA VAL A 235 -34.97 -0.01 -3.52
C VAL A 235 -35.35 0.20 -2.05
N PHE A 236 -35.80 1.40 -1.67
CA PHE A 236 -36.18 1.67 -0.27
C PHE A 236 -37.42 0.89 0.18
N MET A 237 -38.36 0.61 -0.71
CA MET A 237 -39.47 -0.30 -0.41
C MET A 237 -38.98 -1.71 -0.07
N TYR A 238 -38.01 -2.22 -0.81
CA TYR A 238 -37.41 -3.54 -0.57
C TYR A 238 -36.51 -3.58 0.66
N SER A 239 -35.86 -2.46 1.00
CA SER A 239 -35.11 -2.33 2.25
C SER A 239 -36.01 -2.56 3.48
N ARG A 240 -37.28 -2.12 3.45
CA ARG A 240 -38.24 -2.28 4.56
C ARG A 240 -39.01 -3.60 4.61
N SER A 241 -39.01 -4.38 3.54
CA SER A 241 -40.10 -5.34 3.29
C SER A 241 -40.02 -6.64 4.10
N SER A 242 -38.82 -7.15 4.39
CA SER A 242 -38.65 -8.46 5.02
C SER A 242 -37.71 -8.47 6.22
N MET A 243 -36.90 -7.41 6.40
CA MET A 243 -35.77 -7.38 7.35
C MET A 243 -34.83 -8.60 7.20
N GLY A 244 -34.89 -9.27 6.05
CA GLY A 244 -34.14 -10.47 5.70
C GLY A 244 -33.18 -10.22 4.54
N LYS A 245 -32.72 -11.28 3.87
CA LYS A 245 -31.66 -11.22 2.84
C LYS A 245 -31.87 -10.13 1.78
N ILE A 246 -33.11 -9.94 1.31
CA ILE A 246 -33.40 -8.94 0.28
C ILE A 246 -33.23 -7.49 0.80
N SER A 247 -33.52 -7.22 2.08
CA SER A 247 -33.23 -5.93 2.71
C SER A 247 -31.73 -5.65 2.72
N LEU A 248 -30.91 -6.65 3.05
CA LEU A 248 -29.45 -6.54 3.05
C LEU A 248 -28.90 -6.27 1.64
N ARG A 249 -29.47 -6.93 0.61
CA ARG A 249 -29.12 -6.66 -0.80
C ARG A 249 -29.50 -5.24 -1.22
N ALA A 250 -30.66 -4.75 -0.79
CA ALA A 250 -31.07 -3.36 -1.02
C ALA A 250 -30.12 -2.36 -0.34
N HIS A 251 -29.71 -2.63 0.91
CA HIS A 251 -28.71 -1.81 1.62
C HIS A 251 -27.35 -1.80 0.90
N GLN A 252 -26.88 -2.94 0.40
CA GLN A 252 -25.65 -3.01 -0.40
C GLN A 252 -25.74 -2.15 -1.67
N TYR A 253 -26.90 -2.12 -2.32
CA TYR A 253 -27.13 -1.23 -3.47
C TYR A 253 -27.14 0.24 -3.04
N ILE A 254 -27.81 0.59 -1.94
CA ILE A 254 -27.85 1.96 -1.39
C ILE A 254 -26.44 2.46 -1.04
N HIS A 255 -25.62 1.63 -0.41
CA HIS A 255 -24.22 1.93 -0.16
C HIS A 255 -23.50 2.28 -1.47
N THR A 256 -23.56 1.41 -2.49
CA THR A 256 -22.89 1.64 -3.77
C THR A 256 -23.42 2.89 -4.48
N LEU A 257 -24.71 3.21 -4.30
CA LEU A 257 -25.32 4.43 -4.84
C LEU A 257 -24.69 5.69 -4.22
N PHE A 258 -24.60 5.78 -2.89
CA PHE A 258 -24.08 6.98 -2.22
C PHE A 258 -22.55 7.04 -2.09
N TYR A 259 -21.86 5.93 -2.35
CA TYR A 259 -20.41 5.95 -2.50
C TYR A 259 -19.96 6.76 -3.73
N ARG A 260 -20.85 6.94 -4.72
CA ARG A 260 -20.55 7.69 -5.93
C ARG A 260 -20.84 9.18 -5.81
N TYR A 261 -19.81 9.98 -5.57
CA TYR A 261 -19.88 11.44 -5.46
C TYR A 261 -20.70 12.15 -6.55
N ASP A 262 -20.69 11.63 -7.78
CA ASP A 262 -21.32 12.23 -8.95
C ASP A 262 -22.84 12.11 -8.96
N VAL A 263 -23.44 11.10 -8.31
CA VAL A 263 -24.89 10.78 -8.41
C VAL A 263 -25.77 12.01 -8.24
N ILE A 264 -25.62 12.74 -7.13
CA ILE A 264 -26.45 13.93 -6.89
C ILE A 264 -26.11 15.07 -7.85
N SER A 265 -24.85 15.21 -8.26
CA SER A 265 -24.38 16.34 -9.07
C SER A 265 -24.85 16.33 -10.53
N VAL A 266 -25.24 15.17 -11.07
CA VAL A 266 -25.64 15.04 -12.49
C VAL A 266 -27.13 15.30 -12.71
N HIS A 267 -27.97 15.20 -11.67
CA HIS A 267 -29.42 15.39 -11.78
C HIS A 267 -29.84 16.87 -11.58
N PRO A 268 -31.04 17.30 -12.03
CA PRO A 268 -31.59 18.63 -11.73
C PRO A 268 -31.82 18.88 -10.23
N ILE A 269 -31.80 20.14 -9.79
CA ILE A 269 -31.88 20.52 -8.37
C ILE A 269 -33.15 19.98 -7.70
N GLU A 270 -34.28 20.02 -8.38
CA GLU A 270 -35.58 19.55 -7.87
C GLU A 270 -35.56 18.03 -7.60
N PHE A 271 -34.92 17.28 -8.49
CA PHE A 271 -34.73 15.83 -8.34
C PHE A 271 -33.81 15.52 -7.16
N ARG A 272 -32.72 16.28 -7.00
CA ARG A 272 -31.80 16.14 -5.86
C ARG A 272 -32.53 16.33 -4.54
N ALA A 273 -33.30 17.41 -4.43
CA ALA A 273 -34.03 17.74 -3.21
C ALA A 273 -35.06 16.66 -2.85
N GLN A 274 -35.81 16.16 -3.83
CA GLN A 274 -36.76 15.06 -3.62
C GLN A 274 -36.06 13.77 -3.17
N LEU A 275 -34.99 13.38 -3.86
CA LEU A 275 -34.20 12.19 -3.54
C LEU A 275 -33.64 12.26 -2.11
N LEU A 276 -32.97 13.35 -1.77
CA LEU A 276 -32.38 13.58 -0.44
C LEU A 276 -33.43 13.51 0.67
N ARG A 277 -34.61 14.09 0.44
CA ARG A 277 -35.72 14.05 1.40
C ARG A 277 -36.25 12.63 1.63
N ILE A 278 -36.40 11.83 0.58
CA ILE A 278 -36.84 10.43 0.68
C ILE A 278 -35.81 9.62 1.46
N VAL A 279 -34.53 9.77 1.13
CA VAL A 279 -33.41 9.04 1.74
C VAL A 279 -33.28 9.39 3.22
N PHE A 280 -33.28 10.69 3.56
CA PHE A 280 -33.21 11.15 4.92
C PHE A 280 -34.39 10.66 5.76
N GLY A 281 -35.62 10.83 5.26
CA GLY A 281 -36.82 10.36 5.95
C GLY A 281 -36.86 8.84 6.12
N PHE A 282 -36.24 8.09 5.19
CA PHE A 282 -36.06 6.65 5.34
C PHE A 282 -35.14 6.32 6.52
N PHE A 283 -33.90 6.81 6.53
CA PHE A 283 -32.93 6.49 7.59
C PHE A 283 -33.38 6.97 8.96
N GLU A 284 -33.95 8.17 9.05
CA GLU A 284 -34.47 8.71 10.31
C GLU A 284 -35.60 7.80 10.88
N SER A 285 -36.46 7.25 10.03
CA SER A 285 -37.54 6.35 10.44
C SER A 285 -37.05 4.98 10.89
N GLU A 286 -36.02 4.44 10.24
CA GLU A 286 -35.45 3.14 10.60
C GLU A 286 -34.61 3.24 11.89
N MET A 287 -33.76 4.28 12.02
CA MET A 287 -32.90 4.46 13.19
C MET A 287 -33.68 4.78 14.47
N LYS A 288 -34.85 5.41 14.37
CA LYS A 288 -35.78 5.59 15.51
C LYS A 288 -36.17 4.29 16.21
N GLN A 289 -36.05 3.16 15.53
CA GLN A 289 -36.38 1.83 16.07
C GLN A 289 -35.17 1.17 16.74
N PHE A 290 -34.00 1.81 16.80
CA PHE A 290 -32.83 1.26 17.49
C PHE A 290 -33.10 1.09 18.98
N GLY A 291 -32.63 -0.02 19.54
CA GLY A 291 -32.95 -0.45 20.90
C GLY A 291 -34.29 -1.18 21.03
N SER A 292 -35.09 -1.30 19.96
CA SER A 292 -36.25 -2.21 19.93
C SER A 292 -35.80 -3.66 19.79
N GLN A 293 -36.52 -4.60 20.42
CA GLN A 293 -36.24 -6.04 20.32
C GLN A 293 -36.57 -6.64 18.94
N THR A 294 -37.13 -5.84 18.02
CA THR A 294 -37.63 -6.30 16.72
C THR A 294 -36.59 -6.29 15.61
N LEU A 295 -35.51 -5.50 15.73
CA LEU A 295 -34.45 -5.43 14.72
C LEU A 295 -33.29 -6.38 15.05
N SER A 296 -32.82 -7.13 14.07
CA SER A 296 -31.61 -7.95 14.21
C SER A 296 -30.35 -7.09 14.16
N LEU A 297 -29.27 -7.53 14.81
CA LEU A 297 -27.98 -6.85 14.77
C LEU A 297 -27.43 -6.73 13.34
N GLU A 298 -27.62 -7.78 12.52
CA GLU A 298 -27.21 -7.82 11.11
C GLU A 298 -27.96 -6.80 10.25
N TYR A 299 -29.27 -6.61 10.50
CA TYR A 299 -30.05 -5.59 9.81
C TYR A 299 -29.56 -4.17 10.17
N ILE A 300 -29.35 -3.90 11.46
CA ILE A 300 -28.82 -2.62 11.94
C ILE A 300 -27.45 -2.35 11.29
N GLN A 301 -26.53 -3.31 11.34
CA GLN A 301 -25.20 -3.17 10.74
C GLN A 301 -25.29 -2.86 9.25
N SER A 302 -26.12 -3.61 8.51
CA SER A 302 -26.32 -3.41 7.08
C SER A 302 -26.92 -2.05 6.75
N LEU A 303 -27.86 -1.56 7.57
CA LEU A 303 -28.47 -0.23 7.44
C LEU A 303 -27.44 0.88 7.69
N LEU A 304 -26.58 0.73 8.71
CA LEU A 304 -25.53 1.69 9.03
C LEU A 304 -24.48 1.79 7.92
N HIS A 305 -24.04 0.65 7.38
CA HIS A 305 -23.18 0.65 6.20
C HIS A 305 -23.85 1.33 5.00
N ALA A 306 -25.16 1.15 4.79
CA ALA A 306 -25.87 1.87 3.72
C ALA A 306 -25.94 3.38 3.96
N PHE A 307 -26.03 3.84 5.22
CA PHE A 307 -26.09 5.25 5.59
C PHE A 307 -24.73 5.95 5.51
N GLN A 308 -23.65 5.25 5.83
CA GLN A 308 -22.32 5.85 6.00
C GLN A 308 -21.85 6.70 4.80
N PRO A 309 -21.91 6.25 3.54
CA PRO A 309 -21.51 7.09 2.41
C PRO A 309 -22.41 8.31 2.22
N PHE A 310 -23.69 8.22 2.65
CA PHE A 310 -24.60 9.35 2.64
C PHE A 310 -24.24 10.39 3.70
N ALA A 311 -23.90 9.94 4.92
CA ALA A 311 -23.41 10.79 5.99
C ALA A 311 -22.15 11.57 5.56
N ALA A 312 -21.14 10.87 5.03
CA ALA A 312 -19.87 11.44 4.62
C ALA A 312 -19.99 12.44 3.45
N ASN A 313 -20.76 12.09 2.41
CA ASN A 313 -20.68 12.79 1.12
C ASN A 313 -21.81 13.81 0.89
N TYR A 314 -22.94 13.68 1.59
CA TYR A 314 -24.17 14.39 1.22
C TYR A 314 -24.88 15.08 2.37
N PHE A 315 -24.71 14.65 3.62
CA PHE A 315 -25.48 15.19 4.74
C PHE A 315 -25.27 16.70 4.97
N PHE A 316 -24.02 17.18 4.83
CA PHE A 316 -23.64 18.60 4.97
C PHE A 316 -23.35 19.30 3.64
N LYS A 317 -23.81 18.76 2.50
CA LYS A 317 -23.60 19.40 1.19
C LYS A 317 -24.50 20.64 1.06
N GLU A 318 -24.06 21.62 0.27
CA GLU A 318 -24.81 22.86 0.01
C GLU A 318 -26.25 22.55 -0.48
N ASP A 319 -27.24 23.31 0.01
CA ASP A 319 -28.66 23.22 -0.37
C ASP A 319 -29.39 21.88 -0.08
N THR A 320 -28.90 21.08 0.88
CA THR A 320 -29.50 19.77 1.22
C THR A 320 -30.64 19.86 2.23
N PHE A 321 -30.35 20.33 3.45
CA PHE A 321 -31.28 20.32 4.57
C PHE A 321 -31.31 21.68 5.28
N ASP A 322 -32.45 21.98 5.92
CA ASP A 322 -32.56 23.11 6.82
C ASP A 322 -31.70 22.89 8.08
N PRO A 323 -30.93 23.88 8.55
CA PRO A 323 -30.15 23.81 9.78
C PRO A 323 -30.88 23.28 11.02
N SER A 324 -32.19 23.55 11.13
CA SER A 324 -33.03 23.08 12.24
C SER A 324 -33.24 21.56 12.20
N ILE A 325 -33.44 21.00 11.00
CA ILE A 325 -33.60 19.55 10.79
C ILE A 325 -32.29 18.83 11.10
N VAL A 326 -31.16 19.40 10.66
CA VAL A 326 -29.82 18.87 10.95
C VAL A 326 -29.57 18.81 12.46
N SER A 327 -29.85 19.90 13.19
CA SER A 327 -29.67 19.96 14.65
C SER A 327 -30.53 18.93 15.39
N GLN A 328 -31.78 18.77 14.96
CA GLN A 328 -32.69 17.77 15.53
C GLN A 328 -32.22 16.35 15.24
N PHE A 329 -31.70 16.10 14.03
CA PHE A 329 -31.13 14.81 13.67
C PHE A 329 -29.94 14.46 14.56
N LEU A 330 -28.94 15.34 14.68
CA LEU A 330 -27.74 15.07 15.50
C LEU A 330 -28.09 14.78 16.96
N THR A 331 -29.07 15.51 17.51
CA THR A 331 -29.58 15.26 18.87
C THR A 331 -30.16 13.84 19.00
N ASN A 332 -31.00 13.43 18.03
CA ASN A 332 -31.59 12.09 18.04
C ASN A 332 -30.55 11.00 17.76
N PHE A 333 -29.59 11.28 16.89
CA PHE A 333 -28.53 10.38 16.46
C PHE A 333 -27.64 9.98 17.64
N GLU A 334 -27.39 10.89 18.59
CA GLU A 334 -26.69 10.57 19.84
C GLU A 334 -27.50 9.55 20.67
N GLY A 335 -28.81 9.75 20.80
CA GLY A 335 -29.69 8.79 21.48
C GLY A 335 -29.68 7.40 20.83
N TRP A 336 -29.66 7.34 19.49
CA TRP A 336 -29.57 6.06 18.76
C TRP A 336 -28.19 5.41 18.87
N THR A 337 -27.13 6.22 18.96
CA THR A 337 -25.75 5.75 19.20
C THR A 337 -25.68 5.01 20.52
N TRP A 338 -26.21 5.60 21.59
CA TRP A 338 -26.24 4.96 22.91
C TRP A 338 -27.22 3.78 22.99
N ALA A 339 -28.25 3.73 22.15
CA ALA A 339 -29.11 2.54 22.04
C ALA A 339 -28.37 1.32 21.45
N ALA A 340 -27.30 1.54 20.68
CA ALA A 340 -26.43 0.48 20.15
C ALA A 340 -25.27 0.09 21.10
N PHE A 341 -25.12 0.78 22.24
CA PHE A 341 -24.00 0.53 23.16
C PHE A 341 -24.02 -0.88 23.76
N GLY A 342 -22.86 -1.56 23.71
CA GLY A 342 -22.71 -2.97 24.11
C GLY A 342 -23.11 -3.97 23.02
N THR A 343 -23.26 -3.52 21.77
CA THR A 343 -23.43 -4.36 20.58
C THR A 343 -22.29 -4.13 19.59
N SER A 344 -22.13 -5.00 18.59
CA SER A 344 -21.13 -4.86 17.52
C SER A 344 -21.34 -3.65 16.61
N ASN A 345 -22.43 -2.89 16.78
CA ASN A 345 -22.77 -1.73 15.95
C ASN A 345 -22.35 -0.40 16.58
N PHE A 346 -21.87 -0.38 17.83
CA PHE A 346 -21.49 0.87 18.50
C PHE A 346 -20.30 1.54 17.83
N ALA A 347 -19.20 0.81 17.59
CA ALA A 347 -18.05 1.30 16.84
C ALA A 347 -18.43 1.94 15.49
N LEU A 348 -19.27 1.27 14.68
CA LEU A 348 -19.73 1.80 13.39
C LEU A 348 -20.57 3.09 13.53
N MET A 349 -21.37 3.22 14.60
CA MET A 349 -22.06 4.47 14.89
C MET A 349 -21.07 5.61 15.19
N ILE A 350 -20.01 5.33 15.94
CA ILE A 350 -18.94 6.31 16.24
C ILE A 350 -18.17 6.69 14.97
N GLU A 351 -17.86 5.74 14.09
CA GLU A 351 -17.25 6.04 12.78
C GLU A 351 -18.12 6.99 11.94
N ILE A 352 -19.44 6.76 11.91
CA ILE A 352 -20.39 7.64 11.19
C ILE A 352 -20.42 9.04 11.81
N TRP A 353 -20.20 9.20 13.12
CA TRP A 353 -20.03 10.52 13.72
C TRP A 353 -18.79 11.24 13.18
N GLY A 354 -17.69 10.52 12.95
CA GLY A 354 -16.50 11.06 12.26
C GLY A 354 -16.83 11.52 10.83
N ASP A 355 -17.55 10.70 10.06
CA ASP A 355 -18.00 11.08 8.71
C ASP A 355 -18.89 12.34 8.71
N LEU A 356 -19.78 12.47 9.68
CA LEU A 356 -20.61 13.67 9.87
C LEU A 356 -19.76 14.90 10.24
N PHE A 357 -18.75 14.73 11.09
CA PHE A 357 -17.82 15.79 11.46
C PHE A 357 -17.04 16.31 10.24
N HIS A 358 -16.44 15.41 9.45
CA HIS A 358 -15.73 15.76 8.22
C HIS A 358 -16.63 16.43 7.19
N GLY A 359 -17.87 15.94 7.05
CA GLY A 359 -18.86 16.54 6.17
C GLY A 359 -19.15 17.99 6.54
N GLN A 360 -19.27 18.29 7.84
CA GLN A 360 -19.49 19.66 8.34
C GLN A 360 -18.26 20.55 8.12
N GLU A 361 -17.05 20.04 8.37
CA GLU A 361 -15.80 20.79 8.20
C GLU A 361 -15.48 21.08 6.73
N GLY A 362 -15.82 20.16 5.82
CA GLY A 362 -15.59 20.30 4.39
C GLY A 362 -16.50 21.32 3.68
N SER A 363 -17.54 21.84 4.33
CA SER A 363 -18.59 22.63 3.68
C SER A 363 -18.53 24.12 4.00
N GLN A 364 -18.26 24.94 2.98
CA GLN A 364 -18.18 26.41 3.13
C GLN A 364 -19.51 27.04 3.55
N PHE A 365 -20.64 26.45 3.14
CA PHE A 365 -21.98 26.91 3.50
C PHE A 365 -22.26 26.82 5.00
N TRP A 366 -21.77 25.79 5.68
CA TRP A 366 -22.04 25.54 7.09
C TRP A 366 -21.04 26.18 8.05
N MET A 367 -19.94 26.75 7.54
CA MET A 367 -18.92 27.45 8.33
C MET A 367 -19.47 28.52 9.30
N PRO A 368 -20.46 29.37 8.93
CA PRO A 368 -21.04 30.35 9.85
C PRO A 368 -21.75 29.71 11.06
N GLU A 369 -22.19 28.46 10.94
CA GLU A 369 -22.88 27.71 12.00
C GLU A 369 -21.96 26.69 12.71
N LYS A 370 -20.65 26.63 12.38
CA LYS A 370 -19.70 25.65 12.95
C LYS A 370 -19.73 25.59 14.49
N GLN A 371 -19.79 26.74 15.16
CA GLN A 371 -19.88 26.80 16.63
C GLN A 371 -21.17 26.18 17.19
N LYS A 372 -22.27 26.20 16.43
CA LYS A 372 -23.55 25.60 16.84
C LYS A 372 -23.49 24.08 16.77
N TYR A 373 -22.75 23.50 15.80
CA TYR A 373 -22.63 22.05 15.65
C TYR A 373 -21.53 21.43 16.51
N GLN A 374 -20.47 22.19 16.82
CA GLN A 374 -19.37 21.79 17.72
C GLN A 374 -19.88 21.11 18.99
N ILE A 375 -20.93 21.65 19.61
CA ILE A 375 -21.44 21.16 20.90
C ILE A 375 -21.87 19.69 20.84
N PHE A 376 -22.42 19.22 19.72
CA PHE A 376 -22.86 17.82 19.58
C PHE A 376 -21.67 16.86 19.59
N PHE A 377 -20.60 17.19 18.87
CA PHE A 377 -19.41 16.36 18.80
C PHE A 377 -18.63 16.35 20.12
N ILE A 378 -18.50 17.50 20.79
CA ILE A 378 -17.85 17.57 22.11
C ILE A 378 -18.66 16.83 23.17
N THR A 379 -19.99 16.95 23.15
CA THR A 379 -20.89 16.24 24.07
C THR A 379 -20.79 14.73 23.91
N LEU A 380 -20.77 14.24 22.67
CA LEU A 380 -20.56 12.81 22.38
C LEU A 380 -19.23 12.32 22.97
N VAL A 381 -18.13 13.05 22.73
CA VAL A 381 -16.81 12.69 23.25
C VAL A 381 -16.80 12.69 24.79
N GLU A 382 -17.39 13.69 25.42
CA GLU A 382 -17.51 13.74 26.88
C GLU A 382 -18.26 12.51 27.41
N HIS A 383 -19.42 12.17 26.84
CA HIS A 383 -20.17 10.98 27.25
C HIS A 383 -19.39 9.68 27.02
N CYS A 384 -18.63 9.56 25.92
CA CYS A 384 -17.77 8.41 25.68
C CYS A 384 -16.67 8.30 26.75
N LEU A 385 -15.97 9.40 27.05
CA LEU A 385 -14.91 9.44 28.06
C LEU A 385 -15.44 9.12 29.47
N ASP A 386 -16.61 9.67 29.82
CA ASP A 386 -17.27 9.38 31.10
C ASP A 386 -17.69 7.90 31.20
N ALA A 387 -18.13 7.29 30.11
CA ALA A 387 -18.39 5.85 30.05
C ALA A 387 -17.10 5.02 30.18
N MET A 388 -15.99 5.45 29.57
CA MET A 388 -14.69 4.78 29.67
C MET A 388 -14.11 4.81 31.08
N VAL A 389 -14.51 5.74 31.95
CA VAL A 389 -14.09 5.77 33.37
C VAL A 389 -15.15 5.23 34.34
N SER A 390 -16.27 4.73 33.82
CA SER A 390 -17.35 4.14 34.63
C SER A 390 -17.16 2.63 34.77
N PRO A 391 -16.96 2.09 35.99
CA PRO A 391 -16.84 0.64 36.21
C PRO A 391 -18.01 -0.20 35.69
N ILE A 392 -19.19 0.41 35.53
CA ILE A 392 -20.41 -0.24 35.04
C ILE A 392 -20.35 -0.42 33.51
N HIS A 393 -19.78 0.54 32.79
CA HIS A 393 -19.77 0.56 31.32
C HIS A 393 -18.54 -0.11 30.73
N ILE A 394 -17.38 -0.06 31.41
CA ILE A 394 -16.11 -0.66 30.94
C ILE A 394 -16.27 -2.08 30.38
N PRO A 395 -16.97 -3.03 31.05
CA PRO A 395 -17.09 -4.40 30.55
C PRO A 395 -17.87 -4.56 29.25
N ARG A 396 -18.56 -3.52 28.78
CA ARG A 396 -19.37 -3.53 27.54
C ARG A 396 -18.62 -2.99 26.32
N PHE A 397 -17.48 -2.33 26.52
CA PHE A 397 -16.65 -1.87 25.41
C PHE A 397 -15.91 -3.04 24.78
N THR A 398 -15.84 -3.03 23.45
CA THR A 398 -14.98 -3.88 22.63
C THR A 398 -13.71 -3.12 22.23
N GLU A 399 -12.73 -3.82 21.67
CA GLU A 399 -11.52 -3.17 21.13
C GLU A 399 -11.87 -2.21 19.97
N ASP A 400 -12.80 -2.62 19.10
CA ASP A 400 -13.28 -1.79 17.97
C ASP A 400 -13.92 -0.49 18.46
N ASP A 401 -14.67 -0.53 19.57
CA ASP A 401 -15.27 0.67 20.16
C ASP A 401 -14.19 1.65 20.63
N TYR A 402 -13.12 1.15 21.26
CA TYR A 402 -12.01 1.99 21.71
C TYR A 402 -11.24 2.62 20.55
N LEU A 403 -11.05 1.87 19.45
CA LEU A 403 -10.41 2.37 18.24
C LEU A 403 -11.24 3.48 17.60
N ALA A 404 -12.55 3.25 17.40
CA ALA A 404 -13.44 4.24 16.81
C ALA A 404 -13.54 5.53 17.65
N ILE A 405 -13.61 5.41 18.99
CA ILE A 405 -13.61 6.58 19.90
C ILE A 405 -12.27 7.33 19.82
N ASN A 406 -11.15 6.60 19.74
CA ASN A 406 -9.85 7.22 19.61
C ASN A 406 -9.71 8.02 18.31
N ASP A 407 -10.19 7.45 17.20
CA ASP A 407 -10.12 8.08 15.88
C ASP A 407 -10.93 9.37 15.82
N ILE A 408 -12.19 9.35 16.29
CA ILE A 408 -13.02 10.56 16.32
C ILE A 408 -12.44 11.64 17.26
N ILE A 409 -11.85 11.26 18.41
CA ILE A 409 -11.17 12.22 19.30
C ILE A 409 -10.00 12.88 18.58
N ASN A 410 -9.19 12.10 17.85
CA ASN A 410 -8.05 12.63 17.11
C ASN A 410 -8.48 13.59 15.99
N GLU A 411 -9.60 13.31 15.32
CA GLU A 411 -10.18 14.17 14.29
C GLU A 411 -10.69 15.49 14.86
N ILE A 412 -11.53 15.43 15.90
CA ILE A 412 -12.10 16.62 16.54
C ILE A 412 -10.99 17.47 17.19
N ALA A 413 -9.92 16.84 17.69
CA ALA A 413 -8.78 17.53 18.30
C ALA A 413 -7.98 18.39 17.32
N MET A 414 -8.16 18.23 16.00
CA MET A 414 -7.57 19.14 15.01
C MET A 414 -8.10 20.57 15.12
N GLU A 415 -9.38 20.71 15.49
CA GLU A 415 -10.07 21.99 15.55
C GLU A 415 -10.28 22.47 16.99
N TYR A 416 -10.52 21.53 17.93
CA TYR A 416 -10.94 21.83 19.30
C TYR A 416 -9.98 21.26 20.35
N THR A 417 -8.67 21.48 20.14
CA THR A 417 -7.61 20.86 20.92
C THR A 417 -7.71 21.13 22.43
N ASP A 418 -7.91 22.37 22.86
CA ASP A 418 -7.85 22.75 24.28
C ASP A 418 -8.97 22.11 25.11
N GLU A 419 -10.17 22.07 24.54
CA GLU A 419 -11.35 21.51 25.19
C GLU A 419 -11.23 20.00 25.34
N LEU A 420 -10.83 19.32 24.26
CA LEU A 420 -10.56 17.87 24.31
C LEU A 420 -9.38 17.51 25.20
N CYS A 421 -8.34 18.35 25.26
CA CYS A 421 -7.18 18.10 26.11
C CYS A 421 -7.59 18.01 27.58
N ARG A 422 -8.45 18.93 28.04
CA ARG A 422 -8.97 18.92 29.40
C ARG A 422 -9.82 17.67 29.70
N LEU A 423 -10.72 17.30 28.79
CA LEU A 423 -11.59 16.14 28.95
C LEU A 423 -10.79 14.84 29.00
N VAL A 424 -9.88 14.63 28.06
CA VAL A 424 -9.07 13.42 27.98
C VAL A 424 -8.06 13.35 29.14
N GLN A 425 -7.45 14.47 29.54
CA GLN A 425 -6.57 14.52 30.71
C GLN A 425 -7.34 14.15 32.00
N ARG A 426 -8.57 14.67 32.17
CA ARG A 426 -9.45 14.34 33.31
C ARG A 426 -9.79 12.85 33.34
N ALA A 427 -10.21 12.29 32.22
CA ALA A 427 -10.56 10.88 32.10
C ALA A 427 -9.35 9.97 32.37
N THR A 428 -8.19 10.28 31.76
CA THR A 428 -6.94 9.54 31.96
C THR A 428 -6.49 9.58 33.42
N ALA A 429 -6.52 10.75 34.06
CA ALA A 429 -6.18 10.89 35.47
C ALA A 429 -7.09 10.03 36.35
N THR A 430 -8.40 10.02 36.06
CA THR A 430 -9.38 9.22 36.79
C THR A 430 -9.09 7.73 36.63
N ALA A 431 -8.82 7.27 35.40
CA ALA A 431 -8.52 5.87 35.12
C ALA A 431 -7.21 5.41 35.78
N VAL A 432 -6.14 6.20 35.72
CA VAL A 432 -4.85 5.87 36.35
C VAL A 432 -4.99 5.83 37.87
N ASN A 433 -5.67 6.82 38.47
CA ASN A 433 -5.85 6.88 39.92
C ASN A 433 -6.75 5.76 40.46
N ALA A 434 -7.82 5.42 39.73
CA ALA A 434 -8.76 4.36 40.10
C ALA A 434 -8.35 2.98 39.59
N ASN A 435 -7.21 2.89 38.89
CA ASN A 435 -6.66 1.66 38.32
C ASN A 435 -7.66 0.90 37.43
N LEU A 436 -8.26 1.63 36.48
CA LEU A 436 -9.28 1.10 35.58
C LEU A 436 -8.64 0.39 34.36
N PRO A 437 -9.27 -0.67 33.80
CA PRO A 437 -8.80 -1.32 32.58
C PRO A 437 -8.69 -0.38 31.37
N SER A 438 -9.45 0.72 31.35
CA SER A 438 -9.48 1.72 30.27
C SER A 438 -8.27 2.66 30.23
N ILE A 439 -7.27 2.49 31.10
CA ILE A 439 -6.04 3.31 31.08
C ILE A 439 -5.38 3.27 29.70
N PHE A 440 -5.26 2.08 29.10
CA PHE A 440 -4.61 1.92 27.79
C PHE A 440 -5.28 2.75 26.69
N PRO A 441 -6.58 2.58 26.39
CA PRO A 441 -7.24 3.35 25.34
C PRO A 441 -7.29 4.86 25.65
N LEU A 442 -7.40 5.26 26.93
CA LEU A 442 -7.35 6.67 27.31
C LEU A 442 -5.97 7.30 27.09
N LEU A 443 -4.88 6.57 27.35
CA LEU A 443 -3.53 7.04 27.05
C LEU A 443 -3.31 7.22 25.55
N THR A 444 -3.88 6.34 24.71
CA THR A 444 -3.86 6.49 23.24
C THR A 444 -4.59 7.77 22.82
N CYS A 445 -5.81 7.99 23.33
CA CYS A 445 -6.56 9.23 23.09
C CYS A 445 -5.74 10.45 23.51
N PHE A 446 -5.10 10.37 24.68
CA PHE A 446 -4.33 11.48 25.23
C PHE A 446 -3.10 11.81 24.36
N PHE A 447 -2.40 10.79 23.86
CA PHE A 447 -1.28 10.95 22.95
C PHE A 447 -1.69 11.76 21.70
N HIS A 448 -2.81 11.41 21.05
CA HIS A 448 -3.30 12.14 19.88
C HIS A 448 -3.61 13.60 20.19
N VAL A 449 -4.26 13.89 21.31
CA VAL A 449 -4.57 15.28 21.68
C VAL A 449 -3.29 16.08 22.00
N ILE A 450 -2.32 15.49 22.72
CA ILE A 450 -1.03 16.14 23.02
C ILE A 450 -0.29 16.52 21.74
N SER A 451 -0.40 15.69 20.70
CA SER A 451 0.21 15.94 19.38
C SER A 451 -0.27 17.22 18.71
N ARG A 452 -1.49 17.67 19.02
CA ARG A 452 -2.14 18.85 18.42
C ARG A 452 -1.91 20.14 19.21
N VAL A 453 -1.65 20.05 20.52
CA VAL A 453 -1.37 21.23 21.36
C VAL A 453 -0.08 21.92 20.84
N GLY A 454 -0.06 23.25 20.74
CA GLY A 454 1.09 24.00 20.21
C GLY A 454 2.38 23.81 21.03
N GLU A 455 3.57 24.03 20.43
CA GLU A 455 4.87 23.83 21.10
C GLU A 455 5.05 24.72 22.35
N ASP A 456 4.55 25.95 22.30
CA ASP A 456 4.74 26.97 23.35
C ASP A 456 3.46 27.19 24.19
N ASP A 457 2.51 26.25 24.10
CA ASP A 457 1.27 26.32 24.87
C ASP A 457 1.52 26.05 26.37
N PRO A 458 1.03 26.88 27.29
CA PRO A 458 1.21 26.67 28.73
C PRO A 458 0.59 25.37 29.25
N VAL A 459 -0.43 24.80 28.59
CA VAL A 459 -1.05 23.52 28.97
C VAL A 459 -0.03 22.38 28.96
N ASN A 460 1.05 22.50 28.18
CA ASN A 460 2.13 21.51 28.12
C ASN A 460 2.80 21.26 29.48
N GLU A 461 2.89 22.27 30.35
CA GLU A 461 3.43 22.08 31.69
C GLU A 461 2.54 21.11 32.50
N SER A 462 1.23 21.37 32.53
CA SER A 462 0.22 20.52 33.19
C SER A 462 0.23 19.08 32.65
N ILE A 463 0.32 18.92 31.33
CA ILE A 463 0.43 17.60 30.68
C ILE A 463 1.70 16.89 31.17
N SER A 464 2.85 17.56 31.08
CA SER A 464 4.14 16.97 31.45
C SER A 464 4.19 16.52 32.91
N ASP A 465 3.66 17.33 33.82
CA ASP A 465 3.60 17.01 35.24
C ASP A 465 2.66 15.83 35.53
N SER A 466 1.54 15.75 34.81
CA SER A 466 0.62 14.62 34.92
C SER A 466 1.29 13.32 34.48
N LEU A 467 1.97 13.30 33.33
CA LEU A 467 2.63 12.11 32.80
C LEU A 467 3.82 11.67 33.67
N LEU A 468 4.64 12.60 34.14
CA LEU A 468 5.74 12.30 35.07
C LEU A 468 5.22 11.76 36.41
N ARG A 469 4.08 12.28 36.89
CA ARG A 469 3.40 11.71 38.06
C ARG A 469 2.94 10.29 37.80
N TYR A 470 2.35 10.01 36.64
CA TYR A 470 1.91 8.66 36.29
C TYR A 470 3.08 7.67 36.26
N LEU A 471 4.24 8.03 35.68
CA LEU A 471 5.44 7.18 35.74
C LEU A 471 5.85 6.87 37.18
N ASN A 472 5.86 7.89 38.04
CA ASN A 472 6.20 7.68 39.45
C ASN A 472 5.20 6.75 40.16
N GLU A 473 3.90 6.92 39.90
CA GLU A 473 2.85 6.07 40.49
C GLU A 473 2.95 4.63 40.01
N LEU A 474 3.21 4.41 38.71
CA LEU A 474 3.40 3.08 38.12
C LEU A 474 4.64 2.36 38.69
N MET A 475 5.70 3.10 39.02
CA MET A 475 6.92 2.51 39.63
C MET A 475 6.77 2.20 41.12
N THR A 476 6.02 3.03 41.86
CA THR A 476 6.07 3.04 43.34
C THR A 476 4.85 2.41 44.01
N LYS A 477 3.71 2.28 43.31
CA LYS A 477 2.49 1.69 43.87
C LYS A 477 2.35 0.23 43.44
N GLN A 478 1.81 -0.61 44.32
CA GLN A 478 1.32 -1.94 43.95
C GLN A 478 -0.02 -1.78 43.24
N LEU A 479 -0.04 -2.05 41.94
CA LEU A 479 -1.22 -1.87 41.09
C LEU A 479 -1.69 -3.23 40.56
N PRO A 480 -3.00 -3.55 40.57
CA PRO A 480 -3.53 -4.80 40.01
C PRO A 480 -3.62 -4.82 38.47
N ILE A 481 -2.85 -3.96 37.79
CA ILE A 481 -2.71 -3.92 36.32
C ILE A 481 -1.31 -4.36 35.91
N ASP A 482 -1.15 -4.67 34.63
CA ASP A 482 0.16 -4.95 34.05
C ASP A 482 0.98 -3.66 33.89
N VAL A 483 1.73 -3.33 34.95
CA VAL A 483 2.68 -2.21 34.97
C VAL A 483 3.71 -2.34 33.84
N GLN A 484 4.09 -3.55 33.43
CA GLN A 484 5.07 -3.78 32.36
C GLN A 484 4.55 -3.33 31.00
N VAL A 485 3.22 -3.27 30.82
CA VAL A 485 2.57 -2.81 29.58
C VAL A 485 2.33 -1.29 29.61
N ILE A 486 1.84 -0.74 30.71
CA ILE A 486 1.42 0.67 30.77
C ILE A 486 2.60 1.63 30.92
N PHE A 487 3.64 1.23 31.66
CA PHE A 487 4.80 2.09 31.91
C PHE A 487 5.55 2.50 30.63
N PRO A 488 5.88 1.59 29.69
CA PRO A 488 6.49 1.95 28.41
C PRO A 488 5.66 2.92 27.57
N ILE A 489 4.32 2.84 27.64
CA ILE A 489 3.43 3.73 26.89
C ILE A 489 3.55 5.16 27.39
N VAL A 490 3.39 5.36 28.70
CA VAL A 490 3.53 6.70 29.32
C VAL A 490 4.93 7.26 29.05
N GLN A 491 5.97 6.42 29.18
CA GLN A 491 7.35 6.80 28.89
C GLN A 491 7.52 7.24 27.42
N THR A 492 6.93 6.51 26.48
CA THR A 492 6.98 6.80 25.05
C THR A 492 6.28 8.11 24.71
N ILE A 493 5.12 8.38 25.34
CA ILE A 493 4.41 9.67 25.18
C ILE A 493 5.32 10.81 25.61
N ILE A 494 5.94 10.70 26.80
CA ILE A 494 6.86 11.74 27.29
C ILE A 494 8.03 11.91 26.33
N LYS A 495 8.66 10.80 25.93
CA LYS A 495 9.82 10.76 25.04
C LYS A 495 9.55 11.51 23.72
N SER A 496 8.39 11.28 23.11
CA SER A 496 7.96 11.90 21.86
C SER A 496 7.79 13.43 21.95
N TYR A 497 7.46 13.95 23.13
CA TYR A 497 7.19 15.37 23.36
C TYR A 497 8.20 16.05 24.29
N VAL A 498 9.37 15.44 24.50
CA VAL A 498 10.43 15.98 25.37
C VAL A 498 10.71 17.44 25.05
N LYS A 499 10.93 17.81 23.78
CA LYS A 499 11.26 19.19 23.37
C LYS A 499 10.19 20.20 23.82
N LYS A 500 8.91 19.81 23.69
CA LYS A 500 7.74 20.60 24.05
C LYS A 500 7.64 20.81 25.56
N PHE A 501 7.69 19.72 26.31
CA PHE A 501 7.66 19.75 27.79
C PHE A 501 8.87 20.47 28.37
N SER A 502 10.01 20.27 27.73
CA SER A 502 11.28 20.92 28.03
C SER A 502 11.26 22.44 27.91
N ARG A 503 10.49 23.01 27.00
CA ARG A 503 10.41 24.47 26.84
C ARG A 503 9.52 25.11 27.89
N ASN A 504 8.44 24.43 28.27
CA ASN A 504 7.39 24.97 29.11
C ASN A 504 7.57 24.65 30.60
N SER A 505 8.30 23.57 30.95
CA SER A 505 8.56 23.21 32.35
C SER A 505 10.00 23.53 32.78
N LEU A 506 10.14 24.45 33.74
CA LEU A 506 11.41 25.05 34.20
C LEU A 506 12.44 24.03 34.74
N HIS A 507 11.99 22.84 35.16
CA HIS A 507 12.82 21.80 35.79
C HIS A 507 12.62 20.41 35.20
N PHE A 508 12.26 20.33 33.92
CA PHE A 508 11.90 19.06 33.30
C PHE A 508 13.02 18.01 33.36
N VAL A 509 14.28 18.41 33.09
CA VAL A 509 15.41 17.47 33.07
C VAL A 509 15.75 16.96 34.47
N GLU A 510 15.62 17.80 35.49
CA GLU A 510 15.81 17.42 36.88
C GLU A 510 14.71 16.47 37.36
N LYS A 511 13.44 16.69 36.95
CA LYS A 511 12.32 15.80 37.23
C LYS A 511 12.54 14.41 36.61
N VAL A 512 12.95 14.34 35.34
CA VAL A 512 13.28 13.07 34.66
C VAL A 512 14.47 12.37 35.34
N PHE A 513 15.53 13.12 35.66
CA PHE A 513 16.70 12.57 36.36
C PHE A 513 16.32 12.03 37.74
N HIS A 514 15.44 12.71 38.47
CA HIS A 514 14.93 12.22 39.75
C HIS A 514 14.23 10.87 39.59
N LEU A 515 13.36 10.72 38.59
CA LEU A 515 12.70 9.43 38.30
C LEU A 515 13.71 8.34 37.91
N LEU A 516 14.77 8.66 37.17
CA LEU A 516 15.86 7.71 36.89
C LEU A 516 16.53 7.25 38.20
N THR A 517 16.82 8.16 39.13
CA THR A 517 17.40 7.77 40.43
C THR A 517 16.47 6.89 41.26
N VAL A 518 15.15 7.12 41.18
CA VAL A 518 14.14 6.24 41.79
C VAL A 518 14.17 4.85 41.13
N SER A 519 14.21 4.78 39.81
CA SER A 519 14.20 3.52 39.06
C SER A 519 15.39 2.61 39.38
N VAL A 520 16.57 3.19 39.60
CA VAL A 520 17.80 2.45 39.95
C VAL A 520 17.66 1.71 41.28
N ASN A 521 16.84 2.22 42.20
CA ASN A 521 16.58 1.56 43.48
C ASN A 521 15.52 0.45 43.40
N LEU A 522 14.78 0.36 42.29
CA LEU A 522 13.65 -0.57 42.12
C LEU A 522 13.99 -1.79 41.24
N GLY A 523 14.98 -1.67 40.36
CA GLY A 523 15.51 -2.79 39.55
C GLY A 523 15.60 -2.50 38.05
N PRO A 524 16.21 -3.39 37.26
CA PRO A 524 16.60 -3.14 35.86
C PRO A 524 15.42 -2.87 34.92
N ASN A 525 14.22 -3.38 35.22
CA ASN A 525 13.03 -3.26 34.37
C ASN A 525 12.56 -1.81 34.17
N PHE A 526 12.82 -0.92 35.14
CA PHE A 526 12.49 0.50 35.02
C PHE A 526 13.69 1.34 34.59
N VAL A 527 14.91 0.86 34.82
CA VAL A 527 16.15 1.60 34.54
C VAL A 527 16.34 1.81 33.04
N GLN A 528 16.15 0.77 32.21
CA GLN A 528 16.35 0.89 30.77
C GLN A 528 15.42 1.95 30.14
N PRO A 529 14.08 1.91 30.31
CA PRO A 529 13.21 2.92 29.70
C PRO A 529 13.44 4.34 30.25
N MET A 530 13.85 4.46 31.52
CA MET A 530 14.19 5.75 32.10
C MET A 530 15.50 6.32 31.55
N LEU A 531 16.51 5.49 31.25
CA LEU A 531 17.72 5.93 30.54
C LEU A 531 17.41 6.38 29.11
N GLU A 532 16.53 5.70 28.40
CA GLU A 532 16.08 6.13 27.07
C GLU A 532 15.39 7.49 27.12
N LEU A 533 14.50 7.70 28.10
CA LEU A 533 13.83 8.99 28.30
C LEU A 533 14.82 10.08 28.71
N MET A 534 15.79 9.74 29.57
CA MET A 534 16.86 10.64 29.97
C MET A 534 17.68 11.07 28.74
N LEU A 535 18.11 10.12 27.91
CA LEU A 535 18.91 10.39 26.71
C LEU A 535 18.23 11.41 25.79
N GLU A 536 16.93 11.23 25.51
CA GLU A 536 16.17 12.21 24.70
C GLU A 536 16.05 13.57 25.39
N THR A 537 15.85 13.58 26.71
CA THR A 537 15.77 14.81 27.51
C THR A 537 17.08 15.61 27.48
N LEU A 538 18.22 14.92 27.46
CA LEU A 538 19.54 15.53 27.40
C LEU A 538 19.85 16.20 26.06
N LYS A 539 19.12 15.90 24.98
CA LYS A 539 19.34 16.53 23.67
C LYS A 539 18.85 17.98 23.60
N ILE A 540 18.09 18.47 24.58
CA ILE A 540 17.55 19.83 24.58
C ILE A 540 18.45 20.76 25.40
N HIS A 541 18.82 21.93 24.86
CA HIS A 541 19.69 22.94 25.52
C HIS A 541 19.13 23.54 26.83
N ARG A 542 20.02 23.81 27.81
CA ARG A 542 19.73 24.13 29.23
C ARG A 542 20.86 24.93 29.86
N PRO A 543 20.59 25.59 31.01
CA PRO A 543 21.63 26.23 31.79
C PRO A 543 22.72 25.26 32.27
N ILE A 544 23.92 25.77 32.49
CA ILE A 544 25.11 24.98 32.84
C ILE A 544 24.99 24.27 34.20
N SER A 545 24.31 24.89 35.16
CA SER A 545 24.29 24.42 36.55
C SER A 545 23.58 23.07 36.71
N PRO A 546 22.33 22.85 36.20
CA PRO A 546 21.68 21.55 36.20
C PRO A 546 22.51 20.47 35.47
N CYS A 547 23.08 20.80 34.31
CA CYS A 547 23.82 19.85 33.49
C CYS A 547 25.10 19.35 34.17
N LYS A 548 25.87 20.24 34.81
CA LYS A 548 27.06 19.85 35.59
C LYS A 548 26.70 18.93 36.76
N MET A 549 25.62 19.24 37.47
CA MET A 549 25.16 18.43 38.60
C MET A 549 24.76 17.02 38.14
N ILE A 550 24.02 16.92 37.05
CA ILE A 550 23.56 15.63 36.51
C ILE A 550 24.76 14.81 36.01
N LEU A 551 25.68 15.41 35.23
CA LEU A 551 26.87 14.70 34.74
C LEU A 551 27.72 14.14 35.89
N ALA A 552 28.00 14.95 36.91
CA ALA A 552 28.77 14.51 38.07
C ALA A 552 28.11 13.32 38.77
N LYS A 553 26.79 13.41 39.03
CA LYS A 553 26.04 12.31 39.66
C LYS A 553 25.97 11.05 38.78
N MET A 554 25.86 11.20 37.45
CA MET A 554 25.87 10.05 36.55
C MET A 554 27.24 9.35 36.56
N MET A 555 28.34 10.11 36.55
CA MET A 555 29.69 9.55 36.66
C MET A 555 29.90 8.82 37.99
N ASP A 556 29.35 9.34 39.10
CA ASP A 556 29.39 8.66 40.41
C ASP A 556 28.65 7.32 40.40
N MET A 557 27.67 7.14 39.49
CA MET A 557 26.88 5.91 39.35
C MET A 557 27.51 4.88 38.39
N GLN A 558 28.68 5.14 37.80
CA GLN A 558 29.29 4.27 36.79
C GLN A 558 29.40 2.80 37.24
N GLN A 559 29.82 2.57 38.49
CA GLN A 559 29.97 1.21 39.05
C GLN A 559 28.64 0.44 39.08
N ILE A 560 27.53 1.14 39.31
CA ILE A 560 26.19 0.53 39.36
C ILE A 560 25.83 0.02 37.95
N PHE A 561 26.01 0.85 36.93
CA PHE A 561 25.67 0.51 35.55
C PHE A 561 26.64 -0.51 34.92
N CYS A 562 27.92 -0.52 35.32
CA CYS A 562 28.86 -1.57 34.90
C CYS A 562 28.41 -2.99 35.31
N GLY A 563 27.64 -3.11 36.39
CA GLY A 563 27.07 -4.38 36.85
C GLY A 563 25.77 -4.79 36.16
N MET A 564 25.25 -3.98 35.23
CA MET A 564 23.98 -4.24 34.52
C MET A 564 24.23 -4.86 33.13
N SER A 565 23.15 -5.09 32.38
CA SER A 565 23.22 -5.62 31.01
C SER A 565 23.96 -4.66 30.07
N LEU A 566 24.54 -5.22 28.98
CA LEU A 566 25.24 -4.43 27.97
C LEU A 566 24.36 -3.32 27.37
N THR A 567 23.07 -3.60 27.16
CA THR A 567 22.09 -2.63 26.65
C THR A 567 21.93 -1.43 27.59
N ILE A 568 21.78 -1.68 28.89
CA ILE A 568 21.66 -0.61 29.90
C ILE A 568 22.96 0.19 29.98
N TYR A 569 24.10 -0.49 29.96
CA TYR A 569 25.40 0.17 30.01
C TYR A 569 25.68 1.04 28.76
N SER A 570 25.27 0.57 27.57
CA SER A 570 25.33 1.33 26.32
C SER A 570 24.54 2.65 26.43
N LEU A 571 23.28 2.58 26.87
CA LEU A 571 22.42 3.77 27.07
C LEU A 571 22.98 4.74 28.12
N TYR A 572 23.54 4.21 29.21
CA TYR A 572 24.20 5.01 30.24
C TYR A 572 25.40 5.78 29.67
N ILE A 573 26.30 5.09 28.95
CA ILE A 573 27.46 5.73 28.30
C ILE A 573 26.99 6.81 27.32
N CYS A 574 25.96 6.51 26.53
CA CYS A 574 25.35 7.46 25.62
C CYS A 574 24.85 8.72 26.34
N CYS A 575 24.15 8.58 27.47
CA CYS A 575 23.71 9.73 28.28
C CYS A 575 24.88 10.57 28.81
N CYS A 576 25.95 9.91 29.30
CA CYS A 576 27.15 10.59 29.78
C CYS A 576 27.88 11.34 28.66
N GLU A 577 28.04 10.71 27.50
CA GLU A 577 28.65 11.31 26.32
C GLU A 577 27.85 12.53 25.84
N THR A 578 26.54 12.38 25.67
CA THR A 578 25.64 13.48 25.29
C THR A 578 25.76 14.62 26.31
N MET A 579 25.74 14.33 27.61
CA MET A 579 25.88 15.40 28.60
C MET A 579 27.27 16.06 28.59
N ALA A 580 28.36 15.31 28.39
CA ALA A 580 29.72 15.87 28.33
C ALA A 580 29.93 16.75 27.09
N ALA A 581 29.35 16.35 25.95
CA ALA A 581 29.38 17.07 24.68
C ALA A 581 28.36 18.22 24.59
N TYR A 582 27.57 18.44 25.63
CA TYR A 582 26.42 19.36 25.64
C TYR A 582 26.80 20.85 25.52
N TYR A 583 25.94 21.68 24.90
CA TYR A 583 26.06 23.14 24.92
C TYR A 583 25.07 23.80 25.89
N PRO A 584 25.54 24.40 26.99
CA PRO A 584 24.68 25.16 27.86
C PRO A 584 24.21 26.47 27.23
N THR A 585 22.97 26.87 27.49
CA THR A 585 22.35 28.11 26.97
C THR A 585 23.06 29.39 27.43
N ASP A 586 23.74 29.32 28.58
CA ASP A 586 24.40 30.43 29.26
C ASP A 586 25.92 30.46 29.07
N CYS A 587 26.50 29.57 28.25
CA CYS A 587 27.96 29.37 28.19
C CYS A 587 28.61 29.64 26.82
N GLY A 588 27.94 30.37 25.92
CA GLY A 588 28.55 30.97 24.72
C GLY A 588 29.29 29.99 23.80
N SER A 589 28.55 29.02 23.23
CA SER A 589 29.01 28.06 22.21
C SER A 589 30.23 27.19 22.57
N ARG A 590 30.50 26.97 23.87
CA ARG A 590 31.47 25.97 24.34
C ARG A 590 30.77 24.71 24.88
N PRO A 591 31.31 23.50 24.62
CA PRO A 591 30.79 22.27 25.23
C PRO A 591 30.98 22.28 26.75
N LEU A 592 30.21 21.48 27.46
CA LEU A 592 30.22 21.36 28.92
C LEU A 592 31.58 20.87 29.44
N ALA A 593 32.22 19.95 28.70
CA ALA A 593 33.48 19.32 29.03
C ALA A 593 34.42 19.23 27.81
N ASP A 594 35.66 18.77 28.04
CA ASP A 594 36.68 18.54 27.01
C ASP A 594 36.79 17.05 26.60
N ALA A 595 37.65 16.76 25.62
CA ALA A 595 37.88 15.40 25.14
C ALA A 595 38.47 14.47 26.22
N GLY A 596 39.08 15.02 27.27
CA GLY A 596 39.61 14.25 28.41
C GLY A 596 38.50 13.60 29.22
N VAL A 597 37.40 14.31 29.46
CA VAL A 597 36.22 13.76 30.16
C VAL A 597 35.54 12.69 29.31
N ILE A 598 35.46 12.86 27.99
CA ILE A 598 34.95 11.82 27.08
C ILE A 598 35.84 10.57 27.15
N ARG A 599 37.17 10.73 27.11
CA ARG A 599 38.10 9.59 27.29
C ARG A 599 37.93 8.90 28.64
N GLN A 600 37.60 9.64 29.70
CA GLN A 600 37.32 9.06 31.02
C GLN A 600 36.05 8.20 30.99
N ILE A 601 34.97 8.68 30.36
CA ILE A 601 33.71 7.94 30.19
C ILE A 601 33.95 6.61 29.46
N PHE A 602 34.74 6.63 28.39
CA PHE A 602 35.02 5.45 27.54
C PHE A 602 36.25 4.63 27.97
N SER A 603 36.91 4.97 29.08
CA SER A 603 38.19 4.35 29.49
C SER A 603 38.14 2.81 29.55
N ILE A 604 37.05 2.25 30.08
CA ILE A 604 36.81 0.80 30.16
C ILE A 604 36.58 0.20 28.76
N VAL A 605 35.85 0.90 27.89
CA VAL A 605 35.55 0.44 26.52
C VAL A 605 36.81 0.38 25.67
N PHE A 606 37.66 1.40 25.73
CA PHE A 606 38.92 1.43 24.99
C PHE A 606 39.91 0.36 25.46
N ALA A 607 40.00 0.13 26.78
CA ALA A 607 40.84 -0.92 27.33
C ALA A 607 40.43 -2.32 26.81
N ASN A 608 39.14 -2.53 26.58
CA ASN A 608 38.59 -3.81 26.13
C ASN A 608 38.82 -4.11 24.65
N LEU A 609 39.24 -3.15 23.82
CA LEU A 609 39.61 -3.38 22.42
C LEU A 609 40.82 -4.33 22.26
N SER A 610 41.67 -4.42 23.28
CA SER A 610 42.82 -5.34 23.29
C SER A 610 42.49 -6.75 23.78
N SER A 611 41.24 -7.01 24.19
CA SER A 611 40.80 -8.31 24.72
C SER A 611 39.95 -9.06 23.71
N GLN A 612 40.41 -10.24 23.25
CA GLN A 612 39.68 -11.04 22.25
C GLN A 612 38.25 -11.40 22.67
N GLN A 613 38.00 -11.60 23.96
CA GLN A 613 36.67 -11.95 24.48
C GLN A 613 35.73 -10.75 24.60
N GLN A 614 36.28 -9.55 24.85
CA GLN A 614 35.49 -8.33 25.07
C GLN A 614 35.41 -7.43 23.83
N LEU A 615 36.23 -7.70 22.82
CA LEU A 615 36.32 -6.96 21.58
C LEU A 615 34.97 -6.80 20.86
N PRO A 616 34.12 -7.85 20.68
CA PRO A 616 32.82 -7.67 20.02
C PRO A 616 31.92 -6.68 20.77
N TYR A 617 31.90 -6.75 22.11
CA TYR A 617 31.08 -5.87 22.95
C TYR A 617 31.61 -4.43 22.96
N ALA A 618 32.94 -4.25 22.98
CA ALA A 618 33.56 -2.93 22.88
C ALA A 618 33.25 -2.25 21.53
N LEU A 619 33.31 -3.01 20.42
CA LEU A 619 32.95 -2.49 19.09
C LEU A 619 31.48 -2.09 19.01
N LEU A 620 30.56 -2.87 19.61
CA LEU A 620 29.15 -2.50 19.68
C LEU A 620 28.91 -1.22 20.48
N LEU A 621 29.56 -1.07 21.64
CA LEU A 621 29.45 0.15 22.46
C LEU A 621 30.01 1.39 21.76
N LEU A 622 31.13 1.25 21.04
CA LEU A 622 31.68 2.34 20.23
C LEU A 622 30.78 2.69 19.05
N ARG A 623 30.19 1.69 18.39
CA ARG A 623 29.20 1.91 17.32
C ARG A 623 28.00 2.68 17.85
N ASP A 624 27.44 2.25 18.97
CA ASP A 624 26.27 2.89 19.59
C ASP A 624 26.58 4.34 19.98
N ALA A 625 27.75 4.61 20.56
CA ALA A 625 28.23 5.95 20.88
C ALA A 625 28.41 6.85 19.64
N VAL A 626 29.06 6.34 18.59
CA VAL A 626 29.23 7.09 17.32
C VAL A 626 27.87 7.40 16.67
N ASN A 627 26.92 6.47 16.74
CA ASN A 627 25.56 6.69 16.26
C ASN A 627 24.75 7.61 17.20
N ASN A 628 25.14 7.68 18.47
CA ASN A 628 24.57 8.54 19.51
C ASN A 628 25.05 10.00 19.41
N ILE A 629 25.55 10.47 18.26
CA ILE A 629 25.85 11.90 18.08
C ILE A 629 24.54 12.68 17.86
N ALA A 630 23.67 12.64 18.86
CA ALA A 630 22.91 13.76 19.31
C ALA A 630 23.88 14.86 19.71
N PHE A 631 24.39 15.60 18.72
CA PHE A 631 24.40 17.06 18.60
C PHE A 631 24.95 17.41 17.21
N SER A 632 24.14 18.11 16.42
CA SER A 632 24.35 18.43 15.01
C SER A 632 25.48 19.44 14.73
N THR A 633 26.26 19.84 15.74
CA THR A 633 27.25 20.90 15.60
C THR A 633 28.64 20.36 15.23
N PRO A 634 29.40 21.07 14.37
CA PRO A 634 30.76 20.66 13.98
C PRO A 634 31.72 20.49 15.17
N ILE A 635 31.59 21.32 16.20
CA ILE A 635 32.49 21.33 17.36
C ILE A 635 32.30 20.08 18.24
N VAL A 636 31.08 19.55 18.39
CA VAL A 636 30.87 18.26 19.10
C VAL A 636 31.45 17.10 18.30
N LYS A 637 31.25 17.10 16.98
CA LYS A 637 31.86 16.09 16.11
C LYS A 637 33.39 16.10 16.23
N GLU A 638 34.00 17.28 16.27
CA GLU A 638 35.44 17.41 16.47
C GLU A 638 35.90 16.90 17.86
N LEU A 639 35.11 17.16 18.90
CA LEU A 639 35.38 16.69 20.26
C LEU A 639 35.37 15.15 20.37
N VAL A 640 34.33 14.50 19.84
CA VAL A 640 34.19 13.04 19.82
C VAL A 640 35.24 12.41 18.89
N PHE A 641 35.46 12.97 17.71
CA PHE A 641 36.50 12.53 16.79
C PHE A 641 37.89 12.58 17.45
N THR A 642 38.22 13.65 18.16
CA THR A 642 39.51 13.80 18.89
C THR A 642 39.67 12.75 20.00
N ALA A 643 38.56 12.29 20.59
CA ALA A 643 38.59 11.21 21.57
C ALA A 643 38.80 9.84 20.90
N PHE A 644 38.19 9.59 19.73
CA PHE A 644 38.10 8.26 19.11
C PHE A 644 39.17 7.98 18.04
N VAL A 645 39.66 9.01 17.34
CA VAL A 645 40.65 8.88 16.24
C VAL A 645 41.91 8.08 16.61
N PRO A 646 42.48 8.16 17.84
CA PRO A 646 43.67 7.38 18.18
C PRO A 646 43.47 5.86 18.14
N TYR A 647 42.23 5.39 18.11
CA TYR A 647 41.89 3.96 18.14
C TYR A 647 41.49 3.40 16.76
N ILE A 648 41.33 4.24 15.73
CA ILE A 648 40.92 3.78 14.38
C ILE A 648 41.97 2.86 13.74
N ASP A 649 43.25 3.15 13.92
CA ASP A 649 44.31 2.31 13.36
C ASP A 649 44.34 0.92 14.02
N VAL A 650 44.03 0.86 15.31
CA VAL A 650 43.88 -0.41 16.04
C VAL A 650 42.72 -1.23 15.46
N ILE A 651 41.59 -0.58 15.18
CA ILE A 651 40.37 -1.19 14.64
C ILE A 651 40.58 -1.68 13.19
N MET A 652 41.29 -0.92 12.35
CA MET A 652 41.60 -1.32 10.98
C MET A 652 42.63 -2.47 10.91
N ASN A 653 43.62 -2.48 11.80
CA ASN A 653 44.57 -3.60 11.90
C ASN A 653 43.86 -4.90 12.32
N ILE A 654 42.83 -4.79 13.16
CA ILE A 654 41.95 -5.92 13.53
C ILE A 654 41.22 -6.45 12.28
N TYR A 655 40.62 -5.58 11.45
CA TYR A 655 39.94 -5.97 10.19
C TYR A 655 40.86 -6.74 9.23
N GLU A 656 42.07 -6.23 9.00
CA GLU A 656 43.02 -6.79 8.04
C GLU A 656 43.56 -8.17 8.46
N SER A 657 43.60 -8.45 9.76
CA SER A 657 44.15 -9.69 10.32
C SER A 657 43.30 -10.96 10.11
N ARG A 658 42.18 -10.86 9.36
CA ARG A 658 41.17 -11.92 9.10
C ARG A 658 40.56 -12.49 10.36
N ILE A 659 39.35 -12.02 10.68
CA ILE A 659 38.66 -12.34 11.93
C ILE A 659 37.57 -13.38 11.72
N SER A 660 37.21 -14.08 12.80
CA SER A 660 35.98 -14.87 12.91
C SER A 660 34.73 -14.04 12.61
N GLU A 661 33.70 -14.69 12.09
CA GLU A 661 32.37 -14.13 11.77
C GLU A 661 31.77 -13.25 12.90
N ASN A 662 31.97 -13.65 14.16
CA ASN A 662 31.46 -12.96 15.36
C ASN A 662 32.04 -11.54 15.62
N VAL A 663 33.09 -11.13 14.93
CA VAL A 663 33.73 -9.81 15.10
C VAL A 663 33.59 -8.95 13.86
N LEU A 664 33.54 -9.57 12.67
CA LEU A 664 33.50 -8.85 11.41
C LEU A 664 32.26 -7.96 11.29
N LEU A 665 31.09 -8.46 11.68
CA LEU A 665 29.85 -7.69 11.58
C LEU A 665 29.86 -6.44 12.51
N PRO A 666 30.11 -6.56 13.84
CA PRO A 666 30.26 -5.38 14.71
C PRO A 666 31.33 -4.38 14.24
N LEU A 667 32.40 -4.90 13.64
CA LEU A 667 33.50 -4.09 13.12
C LEU A 667 33.09 -3.29 11.88
N LEU A 668 32.45 -3.93 10.91
CA LEU A 668 31.94 -3.27 9.71
C LEU A 668 30.84 -2.26 10.06
N ASP A 669 29.96 -2.59 11.00
CA ASP A 669 28.93 -1.66 11.51
C ASP A 669 29.55 -0.41 12.13
N PHE A 670 30.59 -0.58 12.97
CA PHE A 670 31.32 0.55 13.55
C PHE A 670 32.00 1.40 12.48
N ILE A 671 32.72 0.78 11.54
CA ILE A 671 33.42 1.50 10.45
C ILE A 671 32.41 2.28 9.61
N ALA A 672 31.28 1.66 9.27
CA ALA A 672 30.21 2.31 8.54
C ALA A 672 29.66 3.53 9.30
N ALA A 673 29.34 3.37 10.59
CA ALA A 673 28.90 4.46 11.46
C ALA A 673 29.95 5.59 11.53
N PHE A 674 31.21 5.25 11.77
CA PHE A 674 32.30 6.20 11.91
C PHE A 674 32.55 7.01 10.61
N CYS A 675 32.61 6.33 9.47
CA CYS A 675 32.76 6.96 8.16
C CYS A 675 31.57 7.85 7.80
N THR A 676 30.35 7.46 8.19
CA THR A 676 29.12 8.23 7.92
C THR A 676 29.06 9.50 8.77
N ILE A 677 29.50 9.44 10.02
CA ILE A 677 29.35 10.54 10.98
C ILE A 677 30.47 11.58 10.87
N PHE A 678 31.68 11.16 10.50
CA PHE A 678 32.89 12.01 10.39
C PHE A 678 33.46 12.13 8.96
N PRO A 679 32.65 12.37 7.91
CA PRO A 679 33.10 12.29 6.52
C PRO A 679 34.16 13.36 6.19
N THR A 680 34.04 14.57 6.73
CA THR A 680 34.99 15.67 6.51
C THR A 680 36.35 15.41 7.16
N GLN A 681 36.36 14.80 8.35
CA GLN A 681 37.58 14.50 9.10
C GLN A 681 38.30 13.27 8.52
N ILE A 682 37.57 12.39 7.84
CA ILE A 682 38.10 11.17 7.22
C ILE A 682 38.45 11.37 5.74
N ALA A 683 37.99 12.45 5.10
CA ALA A 683 38.15 12.71 3.65
C ALA A 683 39.59 12.51 3.14
N GLU A 684 40.61 12.91 3.90
CA GLU A 684 42.03 12.74 3.54
C GLU A 684 42.53 11.29 3.68
N ARG A 685 41.89 10.47 4.52
CA ARG A 685 42.21 9.06 4.75
C ARG A 685 41.29 8.09 3.99
N MET A 686 40.28 8.59 3.28
CA MET A 686 39.28 7.74 2.62
C MET A 686 39.85 6.82 1.55
N SER A 687 40.82 7.28 0.76
CA SER A 687 41.46 6.43 -0.24
C SER A 687 42.27 5.29 0.41
N GLU A 688 42.91 5.56 1.55
CA GLU A 688 43.58 4.54 2.37
C GLU A 688 42.54 3.54 2.91
N LEU A 689 41.46 4.03 3.52
CA LEU A 689 40.41 3.19 4.10
C LEU A 689 39.68 2.33 3.07
N ILE A 690 39.32 2.88 1.90
CA ILE A 690 38.69 2.13 0.80
C ILE A 690 39.62 1.02 0.31
N ASN A 691 40.91 1.32 0.12
CA ASN A 691 41.89 0.33 -0.33
C ASN A 691 42.10 -0.78 0.72
N ARG A 692 42.17 -0.41 2.00
CA ARG A 692 42.28 -1.36 3.13
C ARG A 692 41.02 -2.22 3.29
N LEU A 693 39.83 -1.64 3.09
CA LEU A 693 38.55 -2.35 3.10
C LEU A 693 38.39 -3.29 1.89
N PHE A 694 38.91 -2.90 0.73
CA PHE A 694 38.80 -3.64 -0.54
C PHE A 694 39.80 -4.80 -0.68
N ALA A 695 41.01 -4.67 -0.12
CA ALA A 695 42.09 -5.64 -0.27
C ALA A 695 41.68 -7.10 0.03
N PRO A 696 40.82 -7.39 1.03
CA PRO A 696 40.33 -8.75 1.28
C PRO A 696 39.24 -9.25 0.31
N LEU A 697 38.48 -8.36 -0.34
CA LEU A 697 37.28 -8.69 -1.14
C LEU A 697 37.54 -8.86 -2.64
N ALA A 698 38.60 -8.23 -3.17
CA ALA A 698 38.93 -8.21 -4.60
C ALA A 698 39.05 -9.61 -5.24
N ASN A 699 39.44 -10.61 -4.47
CA ASN A 699 39.68 -11.97 -4.96
C ASN A 699 38.43 -12.87 -4.95
N VAL A 700 37.28 -12.41 -4.42
CA VAL A 700 36.10 -13.26 -4.18
C VAL A 700 34.83 -12.79 -4.91
N LEU A 701 34.79 -11.54 -5.38
CA LEU A 701 33.70 -10.99 -6.19
C LEU A 701 33.30 -11.84 -7.43
N PRO A 702 34.22 -12.54 -8.13
CA PRO A 702 33.85 -13.38 -9.28
C PRO A 702 33.02 -14.64 -8.94
N SER A 703 32.86 -14.99 -7.65
CA SER A 703 32.18 -16.22 -7.19
C SER A 703 31.17 -15.96 -6.07
N LEU A 704 30.45 -14.83 -6.14
CA LEU A 704 29.55 -14.38 -5.08
C LEU A 704 28.29 -15.26 -5.01
N ALA A 705 28.20 -16.11 -3.99
CA ALA A 705 27.04 -16.93 -3.70
C ALA A 705 26.14 -16.26 -2.64
N ASP A 706 24.82 -16.32 -2.81
CA ASP A 706 23.89 -15.73 -1.85
C ASP A 706 23.99 -16.39 -0.46
N GLY A 707 24.04 -15.55 0.58
CA GLY A 707 24.22 -15.98 1.96
C GLY A 707 25.65 -16.37 2.35
N SER A 708 26.63 -16.24 1.44
CA SER A 708 28.05 -16.46 1.77
C SER A 708 28.65 -15.33 2.62
N PHE A 709 29.75 -15.63 3.30
CA PHE A 709 30.55 -14.66 4.05
C PHE A 709 30.94 -13.45 3.18
N GLU A 710 31.26 -13.69 1.91
CA GLU A 710 31.70 -12.69 0.96
C GLU A 710 30.55 -11.86 0.38
N HIS A 711 29.34 -12.41 0.34
CA HIS A 711 28.12 -11.66 0.06
C HIS A 711 27.84 -10.61 1.15
N PHE A 712 27.91 -10.98 2.43
CA PHE A 712 27.68 -10.04 3.53
C PHE A 712 28.74 -8.92 3.58
N ALA A 713 30.00 -9.26 3.39
CA ALA A 713 31.07 -8.29 3.38
C ALA A 713 30.97 -7.33 2.17
N THR A 714 30.59 -7.85 0.99
CA THR A 714 30.31 -7.03 -0.21
C THR A 714 29.13 -6.10 0.00
N LEU A 715 28.04 -6.58 0.60
CA LEU A 715 26.86 -5.76 0.89
C LEU A 715 27.20 -4.61 1.85
N SER A 716 27.92 -4.89 2.93
CA SER A 716 28.36 -3.88 3.90
C SER A 716 29.32 -2.86 3.27
N PHE A 717 30.22 -3.31 2.40
CA PHE A 717 31.09 -2.42 1.63
C PHE A 717 30.31 -1.51 0.67
N LEU A 718 29.33 -2.04 -0.07
CA LEU A 718 28.48 -1.26 -0.96
C LEU A 718 27.64 -0.23 -0.20
N LYS A 719 27.17 -0.56 1.02
CA LYS A 719 26.51 0.41 1.91
C LYS A 719 27.45 1.56 2.28
N ILE A 720 28.71 1.27 2.61
CA ILE A 720 29.73 2.30 2.89
C ILE A 720 29.97 3.15 1.64
N LEU A 721 30.20 2.55 0.47
CA LEU A 721 30.40 3.27 -0.80
C LEU A 721 29.20 4.15 -1.16
N PHE A 722 27.98 3.65 -0.96
CA PHE A 722 26.76 4.41 -1.19
C PHE A 722 26.69 5.65 -0.30
N GLN A 723 26.94 5.52 1.00
CA GLN A 723 26.99 6.66 1.91
C GLN A 723 28.06 7.68 1.48
N LEU A 724 29.25 7.21 1.12
CA LEU A 724 30.34 8.08 0.64
C LEU A 724 30.01 8.79 -0.68
N SER A 725 29.26 8.14 -1.56
CA SER A 725 28.82 8.74 -2.83
C SER A 725 27.84 9.92 -2.63
N TYR A 726 27.14 9.99 -1.50
CA TYR A 726 26.13 11.03 -1.23
C TYR A 726 26.70 12.36 -0.70
N PHE A 727 27.91 12.36 -0.09
CA PHE A 727 28.49 13.57 0.50
C PHE A 727 29.03 14.56 -0.55
N ARG A 728 28.22 15.55 -0.95
CA ARG A 728 28.50 16.53 -2.01
C ARG A 728 29.73 17.42 -1.81
N THR A 729 30.18 17.66 -0.57
CA THR A 729 31.21 18.68 -0.26
C THR A 729 32.57 18.13 0.18
N ALA A 730 32.75 16.81 0.25
CA ALA A 730 33.92 16.20 0.90
C ALA A 730 34.71 15.19 0.05
N VAL A 731 34.19 14.78 -1.12
CA VAL A 731 34.84 13.74 -1.94
C VAL A 731 35.59 14.34 -3.12
N SER A 732 36.87 14.01 -3.27
CA SER A 732 37.71 14.51 -4.35
C SER A 732 37.37 13.89 -5.72
N GLU A 733 37.82 14.52 -6.81
CA GLU A 733 37.70 14.00 -8.19
C GLU A 733 38.29 12.58 -8.29
N HIS A 734 39.47 12.37 -7.72
CA HIS A 734 40.13 11.06 -7.68
C HIS A 734 39.30 10.00 -6.92
N GLN A 735 38.62 10.38 -5.83
CA GLN A 735 37.79 9.45 -5.07
C GLN A 735 36.52 9.09 -5.86
N THR A 736 35.93 10.04 -6.57
CA THR A 736 34.77 9.81 -7.43
C THR A 736 35.12 8.88 -8.60
N ALA A 737 36.28 9.08 -9.24
CA ALA A 737 36.79 8.20 -10.29
C ALA A 737 36.98 6.76 -9.79
N ASN A 738 37.61 6.58 -8.63
CA ASN A 738 37.82 5.24 -8.05
C ASN A 738 36.52 4.47 -7.79
N ILE A 739 35.47 5.14 -7.29
CA ILE A 739 34.17 4.50 -7.05
C ILE A 739 33.52 4.08 -8.38
N ALA A 740 33.60 4.94 -9.40
CA ALA A 740 33.01 4.65 -10.70
C ALA A 740 33.77 3.53 -11.44
N GLU A 741 35.10 3.54 -11.41
CA GLU A 741 35.94 2.48 -11.97
C GLU A 741 35.68 1.13 -11.30
N PHE A 742 35.43 1.11 -9.99
CA PHE A 742 35.04 -0.10 -9.28
C PHE A 742 33.74 -0.70 -9.83
N LEU A 743 32.68 0.11 -9.96
CA LEU A 743 31.38 -0.35 -10.45
C LEU A 743 31.45 -0.84 -11.90
N VAL A 744 32.21 -0.14 -12.75
CA VAL A 744 32.42 -0.52 -14.14
C VAL A 744 33.21 -1.83 -14.23
N ARG A 745 34.32 -1.95 -13.49
CA ARG A 745 35.22 -3.11 -13.54
C ARG A 745 34.54 -4.40 -13.09
N TYR A 746 33.57 -4.31 -12.20
CA TYR A 746 32.83 -5.45 -11.66
C TYR A 746 31.34 -5.41 -12.02
N ALA A 747 30.97 -4.78 -13.14
CA ALA A 747 29.58 -4.64 -13.54
C ALA A 747 28.88 -5.99 -13.72
N ASP A 748 29.53 -6.95 -14.39
CA ASP A 748 28.97 -8.28 -14.63
C ASP A 748 28.60 -9.01 -13.32
N PRO A 749 29.52 -9.23 -12.35
CA PRO A 749 29.19 -9.93 -11.11
C PRO A 749 28.28 -9.13 -10.18
N LEU A 750 28.17 -7.80 -10.30
CA LEU A 750 27.35 -6.98 -9.39
C LEU A 750 25.90 -6.82 -9.88
N PHE A 751 25.69 -6.58 -11.17
CA PHE A 751 24.36 -6.31 -11.73
C PHE A 751 23.63 -7.57 -12.21
N HIS A 752 24.34 -8.69 -12.38
CA HIS A 752 23.74 -9.99 -12.72
C HIS A 752 23.78 -11.01 -11.57
N CYS A 753 24.12 -10.58 -10.35
CA CYS A 753 24.04 -11.47 -9.17
C CYS A 753 22.58 -11.79 -8.83
N GLN A 754 22.31 -12.92 -8.18
CA GLN A 754 20.95 -13.24 -7.71
C GLN A 754 20.49 -12.35 -6.55
N SER A 755 21.41 -11.65 -5.88
CA SER A 755 21.13 -10.73 -4.77
C SER A 755 20.50 -9.42 -5.22
N VAL A 756 19.19 -9.28 -4.98
CA VAL A 756 18.45 -8.04 -5.21
C VAL A 756 19.02 -6.86 -4.41
N ASP A 757 19.45 -7.08 -3.16
CA ASP A 757 19.99 -6.01 -2.29
C ASP A 757 21.29 -5.40 -2.83
N VAL A 758 22.16 -6.24 -3.39
CA VAL A 758 23.41 -5.81 -4.04
C VAL A 758 23.08 -5.00 -5.30
N GLN A 759 22.19 -5.50 -6.16
CA GLN A 759 21.78 -4.80 -7.39
C GLN A 759 21.20 -3.41 -7.08
N ILE A 760 20.25 -3.32 -6.13
CA ILE A 760 19.61 -2.05 -5.74
C ILE A 760 20.66 -1.04 -5.26
N LEU A 761 21.60 -1.44 -4.40
CA LEU A 761 22.65 -0.54 -3.91
C LEU A 761 23.57 -0.08 -5.03
N CYS A 762 23.97 -0.98 -5.93
CA CYS A 762 24.77 -0.65 -7.10
C CYS A 762 24.05 0.38 -7.97
N PHE A 763 22.76 0.19 -8.30
CA PHE A 763 21.99 1.16 -9.08
C PHE A 763 21.85 2.51 -8.38
N LYS A 764 21.70 2.54 -7.05
CA LYS A 764 21.68 3.80 -6.28
C LYS A 764 23.02 4.54 -6.28
N ILE A 765 24.14 3.82 -6.26
CA ILE A 765 25.47 4.44 -6.41
C ILE A 765 25.64 4.99 -7.82
N VAL A 766 25.27 4.22 -8.86
CA VAL A 766 25.29 4.68 -10.27
C VAL A 766 24.43 5.94 -10.44
N GLN A 767 23.24 5.96 -9.87
CA GLN A 767 22.36 7.14 -9.85
C GLN A 767 23.08 8.35 -9.27
N THR A 768 23.73 8.20 -8.13
CA THR A 768 24.42 9.31 -7.47
C THR A 768 25.61 9.81 -8.28
N LEU A 769 26.37 8.90 -8.89
CA LEU A 769 27.52 9.25 -9.74
C LEU A 769 27.07 10.02 -11.00
N ILE A 770 26.01 9.57 -11.67
CA ILE A 770 25.51 10.23 -12.89
C ILE A 770 24.78 11.53 -12.55
N ARG A 771 23.97 11.58 -11.49
CA ARG A 771 23.15 12.77 -11.19
C ARG A 771 23.97 13.90 -10.57
N ASP A 772 24.86 13.58 -9.64
CA ASP A 772 25.50 14.58 -8.80
C ASP A 772 26.98 14.79 -9.14
N ARG A 773 27.63 13.84 -9.84
CA ARG A 773 29.10 13.84 -10.02
C ARG A 773 29.59 13.62 -11.45
N ARG A 774 28.70 13.70 -12.44
CA ARG A 774 29.00 13.42 -13.85
C ARG A 774 30.21 14.19 -14.39
N SER A 775 30.34 15.47 -14.03
CA SER A 775 31.43 16.34 -14.50
C SER A 775 32.81 15.91 -14.03
N LEU A 776 32.90 15.06 -13.00
CA LEU A 776 34.15 14.55 -12.44
C LEU A 776 34.56 13.19 -13.05
N LEU A 777 33.78 12.66 -14.00
CA LEU A 777 33.98 11.35 -14.62
C LEU A 777 34.48 11.48 -16.05
N SER A 778 35.35 10.57 -16.49
CA SER A 778 35.78 10.51 -17.89
C SER A 778 34.61 10.15 -18.83
N PRO A 779 34.64 10.56 -20.11
CA PRO A 779 33.61 10.20 -21.08
C PRO A 779 33.39 8.69 -21.24
N GLU A 780 34.45 7.86 -21.14
CA GLU A 780 34.30 6.41 -21.24
C GLU A 780 33.48 5.83 -20.08
N ILE A 781 33.78 6.26 -18.85
CA ILE A 781 33.07 5.81 -17.64
C ILE A 781 31.61 6.29 -17.68
N GLN A 782 31.37 7.53 -18.12
CA GLN A 782 30.02 8.05 -18.28
C GLN A 782 29.18 7.18 -19.24
N SER A 783 29.76 6.76 -20.37
CA SER A 783 29.06 5.91 -21.35
C SER A 783 28.70 4.54 -20.78
N GLN A 784 29.63 3.91 -20.07
CA GLN A 784 29.42 2.58 -19.47
C GLN A 784 28.37 2.59 -18.35
N LEU A 785 28.38 3.62 -17.48
CA LEU A 785 27.36 3.77 -16.45
C LEU A 785 25.96 3.97 -17.05
N LEU A 786 25.86 4.65 -18.21
CA LEU A 786 24.59 4.78 -18.93
C LEU A 786 24.13 3.46 -19.53
N HIS A 787 25.04 2.69 -20.12
CA HIS A 787 24.70 1.35 -20.62
C HIS A 787 24.11 0.46 -19.51
N ILE A 788 24.67 0.51 -18.30
CA ILE A 788 24.14 -0.21 -17.14
C ILE A 788 22.70 0.20 -16.83
N LEU A 789 22.40 1.51 -16.77
CA LEU A 789 21.05 1.98 -16.49
C LEU A 789 20.02 1.57 -17.57
N PHE A 790 20.37 1.74 -18.85
CA PHE A 790 19.44 1.51 -19.96
C PHE A 790 19.18 0.04 -20.27
N PHE A 791 20.16 -0.85 -20.07
CA PHE A 791 20.05 -2.24 -20.50
C PHE A 791 20.04 -3.25 -19.34
N ASN A 792 20.78 -3.01 -18.26
CA ASN A 792 20.73 -3.90 -17.09
C ASN A 792 19.63 -3.46 -16.11
N GLY A 793 19.39 -2.14 -16.01
CA GLY A 793 18.40 -1.57 -15.11
C GLY A 793 16.96 -1.71 -15.60
N VAL A 794 16.69 -1.27 -16.83
CA VAL A 794 15.33 -1.30 -17.42
C VAL A 794 14.83 -2.73 -17.68
N CYS A 795 15.74 -3.66 -17.97
CA CYS A 795 15.42 -5.09 -18.20
C CYS A 795 15.62 -5.97 -16.93
N SER A 796 15.76 -5.36 -15.75
CA SER A 796 15.85 -6.12 -14.50
C SER A 796 14.52 -6.83 -14.19
N GLU A 797 14.59 -8.01 -13.58
CA GLU A 797 13.42 -8.74 -13.07
C GLU A 797 12.81 -8.07 -11.82
N ASP A 798 13.55 -7.19 -11.13
CA ASP A 798 13.10 -6.47 -9.94
C ASP A 798 12.52 -5.08 -10.28
N ALA A 799 11.28 -4.85 -9.88
CA ALA A 799 10.56 -3.61 -10.14
C ALA A 799 11.23 -2.37 -9.53
N ASN A 800 11.92 -2.49 -8.38
CA ASN A 800 12.59 -1.36 -7.75
C ASN A 800 13.81 -0.91 -8.56
N SER A 801 14.58 -1.85 -9.09
CA SER A 801 15.75 -1.60 -9.93
C SER A 801 15.36 -0.92 -11.25
N VAL A 802 14.26 -1.37 -11.87
CA VAL A 802 13.65 -0.72 -13.05
C VAL A 802 13.25 0.72 -12.73
N LYS A 803 12.55 0.93 -11.62
CA LYS A 803 12.09 2.26 -11.18
C LYS A 803 13.25 3.21 -10.90
N ILE A 804 14.30 2.75 -10.19
CA ILE A 804 15.51 3.54 -9.92
C ILE A 804 16.16 3.96 -11.24
N SER A 805 16.29 3.03 -12.18
CA SER A 805 16.95 3.29 -13.47
C SER A 805 16.19 4.31 -14.31
N ILE A 806 14.88 4.13 -14.48
CA ILE A 806 13.99 5.04 -15.22
C ILE A 806 14.04 6.45 -14.60
N THR A 807 13.84 6.54 -13.28
CA THR A 807 13.84 7.84 -12.56
C THR A 807 15.19 8.54 -12.74
N THR A 808 16.29 7.79 -12.61
CA THR A 808 17.65 8.32 -12.79
C THR A 808 17.84 8.87 -14.19
N ILE A 809 17.45 8.12 -15.23
CA ILE A 809 17.61 8.55 -16.63
C ILE A 809 16.80 9.83 -16.89
N MET A 810 15.55 9.89 -16.43
CA MET A 810 14.67 11.05 -16.60
C MET A 810 15.22 12.29 -15.89
N GLU A 811 15.69 12.15 -14.65
CA GLU A 811 16.33 13.24 -13.90
C GLU A 811 17.61 13.72 -14.58
N CYS A 812 18.47 12.79 -15.00
CA CYS A 812 19.75 13.12 -15.61
C CYS A 812 19.57 13.75 -16.99
N HIS A 813 18.52 13.40 -17.74
CA HIS A 813 18.20 14.08 -18.97
C HIS A 813 17.81 15.54 -18.73
N LYS A 814 17.00 15.84 -17.71
CA LYS A 814 16.66 17.23 -17.35
C LYS A 814 17.91 18.07 -17.01
N LEU A 815 18.92 17.44 -16.40
CA LEU A 815 20.16 18.11 -15.99
C LEU A 815 21.18 18.22 -17.13
N TYR A 816 21.29 17.21 -17.98
CA TYR A 816 22.44 17.03 -18.89
C TYR A 816 22.06 16.77 -20.35
N GLN A 817 20.77 16.82 -20.71
CA GLN A 817 20.29 16.53 -22.08
C GLN A 817 20.79 15.18 -22.60
N LEU A 818 20.75 14.17 -21.73
CA LEU A 818 21.42 12.89 -21.92
C LEU A 818 21.08 12.18 -23.24
N LEU A 819 19.81 12.23 -23.64
CA LEU A 819 19.34 11.58 -24.86
C LEU A 819 19.77 12.31 -26.14
N ASP A 820 20.16 13.59 -26.03
CA ASP A 820 20.71 14.36 -27.15
C ASP A 820 22.20 14.04 -27.38
N THR A 821 22.88 13.54 -26.34
CA THR A 821 24.31 13.21 -26.39
C THR A 821 24.62 11.80 -26.89
N VAL A 822 23.62 10.91 -26.95
CA VAL A 822 23.77 9.53 -27.41
C VAL A 822 23.28 9.37 -28.86
N ASP A 823 23.89 8.45 -29.59
CA ASP A 823 23.54 8.22 -30.98
C ASP A 823 22.13 7.60 -31.16
N VAL A 824 21.64 7.64 -32.41
CA VAL A 824 20.30 7.15 -32.76
C VAL A 824 20.16 5.64 -32.53
N ASN A 825 21.23 4.86 -32.73
CA ASN A 825 21.20 3.41 -32.55
C ASN A 825 21.04 3.05 -31.06
N PHE A 826 21.73 3.76 -30.17
CA PHE A 826 21.57 3.60 -28.72
C PHE A 826 20.14 3.89 -28.30
N ARG A 827 19.56 5.01 -28.77
CA ARG A 827 18.16 5.39 -28.49
C ARG A 827 17.16 4.35 -29.00
N PHE A 828 17.38 3.82 -30.21
CA PHE A 828 16.53 2.79 -30.79
C PHE A 828 16.57 1.49 -29.98
N ASN A 829 17.76 1.05 -29.58
CA ASN A 829 17.93 -0.16 -28.79
C ASN A 829 17.30 -0.01 -27.39
N ALA A 830 17.50 1.15 -26.76
CA ALA A 830 16.88 1.46 -25.47
C ALA A 830 15.34 1.48 -25.55
N PHE A 831 14.78 2.14 -26.57
CA PHE A 831 13.34 2.18 -26.79
C PHE A 831 12.76 0.78 -27.07
N SER A 832 13.43 0.00 -27.94
CA SER A 832 13.00 -1.36 -28.27
C SER A 832 13.04 -2.30 -27.07
N ALA A 833 14.04 -2.17 -26.19
CA ALA A 833 14.13 -2.94 -24.95
C ALA A 833 12.91 -2.70 -24.06
N ILE A 834 12.52 -1.44 -23.86
CA ILE A 834 11.32 -1.07 -23.08
C ILE A 834 10.06 -1.66 -23.71
N CYS A 835 9.87 -1.48 -25.02
CA CYS A 835 8.69 -1.98 -25.72
C CYS A 835 8.57 -3.51 -25.63
N ASN A 836 9.68 -4.23 -25.79
CA ASN A 836 9.71 -5.69 -25.70
C ASN A 836 9.38 -6.18 -24.28
N GLU A 837 9.90 -5.51 -23.25
CA GLU A 837 9.60 -5.86 -21.86
C GLU A 837 8.17 -5.51 -21.48
N MET A 838 7.64 -4.35 -21.91
CA MET A 838 6.25 -4.01 -21.64
C MET A 838 5.25 -4.98 -22.28
N CYS A 839 5.52 -5.47 -23.48
CA CYS A 839 4.65 -6.45 -24.15
C CYS A 839 4.62 -7.82 -23.43
N LYS A 840 5.59 -8.10 -22.57
CA LYS A 840 5.67 -9.36 -21.79
C LYS A 840 5.30 -9.17 -20.31
N CYS A 841 5.36 -7.94 -19.82
CA CYS A 841 5.20 -7.64 -18.40
C CYS A 841 3.73 -7.75 -17.96
N SER A 842 3.48 -8.60 -16.98
CA SER A 842 2.19 -8.74 -16.28
C SER A 842 2.15 -7.99 -14.95
N ASN A 843 3.29 -7.49 -14.45
CA ASN A 843 3.38 -6.74 -13.20
C ASN A 843 2.94 -5.28 -13.43
N THR A 844 1.86 -4.87 -12.77
CA THR A 844 1.24 -3.53 -12.94
C THR A 844 2.19 -2.38 -12.59
N MET A 845 2.94 -2.47 -11.49
CA MET A 845 3.86 -1.40 -11.06
C MET A 845 5.03 -1.20 -12.03
N MET A 846 5.56 -2.31 -12.57
CA MET A 846 6.63 -2.27 -13.57
C MET A 846 6.11 -1.71 -14.90
N ARG A 847 4.91 -2.12 -15.34
CA ARG A 847 4.24 -1.55 -16.53
C ARG A 847 4.05 -0.05 -16.42
N GLU A 848 3.55 0.46 -15.28
CA GLU A 848 3.35 1.90 -15.07
C GLU A 848 4.66 2.69 -15.23
N SER A 849 5.74 2.22 -14.59
CA SER A 849 7.06 2.86 -14.68
C SER A 849 7.60 2.87 -16.12
N MET A 850 7.43 1.76 -16.85
CA MET A 850 7.86 1.66 -18.25
C MET A 850 7.03 2.54 -19.19
N VAL A 851 5.71 2.68 -18.96
CA VAL A 851 4.85 3.58 -19.72
C VAL A 851 5.28 5.03 -19.52
N GLU A 852 5.56 5.44 -18.28
CA GLU A 852 6.09 6.77 -17.99
C GLU A 852 7.41 7.02 -18.73
N PHE A 853 8.27 6.00 -18.79
CA PHE A 853 9.53 6.12 -19.51
C PHE A 853 9.37 6.23 -21.02
N ALA A 854 8.42 5.50 -21.62
CA ALA A 854 8.10 5.64 -23.04
C ALA A 854 7.49 7.00 -23.38
N VAL A 855 6.63 7.55 -22.51
CA VAL A 855 6.11 8.93 -22.64
C VAL A 855 7.26 9.92 -22.60
N PHE A 856 8.21 9.72 -21.68
CA PHE A 856 9.42 10.53 -21.61
C PHE A 856 10.23 10.46 -22.92
N PHE A 857 10.47 9.28 -23.50
CA PHE A 857 11.10 9.15 -24.82
C PHE A 857 10.35 9.93 -25.91
N CYS A 858 9.01 9.86 -25.93
CA CYS A 858 8.19 10.63 -26.86
C CYS A 858 8.35 12.15 -26.68
N ALA A 859 8.49 12.60 -25.45
CA ALA A 859 8.61 14.02 -25.12
C ALA A 859 9.97 14.60 -25.52
N VAL A 860 11.05 13.83 -25.34
CA VAL A 860 12.41 14.38 -25.35
C VAL A 860 13.33 13.82 -26.42
N ALA A 861 13.04 12.66 -27.03
CA ALA A 861 13.93 12.10 -28.04
C ALA A 861 13.70 12.80 -29.40
N PRO A 862 14.75 13.32 -30.05
CA PRO A 862 14.62 13.94 -31.36
C PRO A 862 14.15 12.92 -32.41
N ASP A 863 13.18 13.32 -33.22
CA ASP A 863 12.53 12.52 -34.26
C ASP A 863 11.99 11.16 -33.75
N PHE A 864 11.50 11.12 -32.49
CA PHE A 864 11.00 9.91 -31.82
C PHE A 864 10.11 9.02 -32.72
N ARG A 865 9.14 9.63 -33.40
CA ARG A 865 8.21 8.89 -34.26
C ARG A 865 8.92 8.21 -35.42
N ASP A 866 9.70 8.96 -36.19
CA ASP A 866 10.26 8.50 -37.46
C ASP A 866 11.51 7.62 -37.27
N MET A 867 12.29 7.87 -36.21
CA MET A 867 13.56 7.18 -35.95
C MET A 867 13.45 6.04 -34.94
N LEU A 868 12.45 6.04 -34.05
CA LEU A 868 12.32 5.04 -32.98
C LEU A 868 11.04 4.21 -33.13
N LEU A 869 9.88 4.88 -33.12
CA LEU A 869 8.58 4.21 -33.06
C LEU A 869 8.21 3.46 -34.35
N ILE A 870 8.25 4.13 -35.50
CA ILE A 870 7.89 3.52 -36.79
C ILE A 870 8.86 2.38 -37.16
N PRO A 871 10.19 2.51 -37.01
CA PRO A 871 11.11 1.41 -37.24
C PRO A 871 10.85 0.21 -36.32
N PHE A 872 10.48 0.43 -35.05
CA PHE A 872 10.09 -0.65 -34.14
C PHE A 872 8.83 -1.39 -34.65
N ILE A 873 7.78 -0.64 -35.03
CA ILE A 873 6.53 -1.23 -35.56
C ILE A 873 6.80 -2.05 -36.83
N GLN A 874 7.70 -1.58 -37.70
CA GLN A 874 8.08 -2.29 -38.92
C GLN A 874 8.81 -3.62 -38.65
N GLN A 875 9.50 -3.74 -37.52
CA GLN A 875 10.21 -4.95 -37.11
C GLN A 875 9.33 -5.98 -36.39
N LEU A 876 8.07 -5.64 -36.05
CA LEU A 876 7.16 -6.58 -35.40
C LEU A 876 6.82 -7.77 -36.32
N PRO A 877 6.80 -9.02 -35.80
CA PRO A 877 6.53 -10.23 -36.58
C PRO A 877 5.01 -10.44 -36.80
N ILE A 878 4.35 -9.47 -37.42
CA ILE A 878 2.89 -9.45 -37.71
C ILE A 878 2.63 -9.03 -39.16
N THR A 879 1.38 -9.11 -39.61
CA THR A 879 1.02 -8.80 -41.01
C THR A 879 1.34 -7.34 -41.38
N GLU A 880 1.59 -7.07 -42.66
CA GLU A 880 1.85 -5.70 -43.14
C GLU A 880 0.64 -4.77 -42.93
N SER A 881 -0.59 -5.28 -43.09
CA SER A 881 -1.80 -4.49 -42.84
C SER A 881 -1.95 -4.11 -41.36
N ASP A 882 -1.68 -5.05 -40.43
CA ASP A 882 -1.75 -4.75 -39.00
C ASP A 882 -0.65 -3.74 -38.59
N ARG A 883 0.58 -3.87 -39.12
CA ARG A 883 1.64 -2.87 -38.92
C ARG A 883 1.24 -1.49 -39.40
N ALA A 884 0.58 -1.40 -40.57
CA ALA A 884 0.09 -0.13 -41.10
C ALA A 884 -0.98 0.51 -40.20
N ILE A 885 -1.91 -0.28 -39.65
CA ILE A 885 -2.96 0.21 -38.73
C ILE A 885 -2.36 0.67 -37.39
N LEU A 886 -1.43 -0.11 -36.82
CA LEU A 886 -0.72 0.28 -35.60
C LEU A 886 0.07 1.59 -35.80
N ALA A 887 0.79 1.71 -36.92
CA ALA A 887 1.51 2.94 -37.26
C ALA A 887 0.56 4.13 -37.44
N GLN A 888 -0.61 3.92 -38.06
CA GLN A 888 -1.61 4.98 -38.24
C GLN A 888 -2.14 5.54 -36.92
N SER A 889 -2.20 4.73 -35.86
CA SER A 889 -2.66 5.15 -34.53
C SER A 889 -1.80 6.27 -33.93
N PHE A 890 -0.55 6.41 -34.39
CA PHE A 890 0.38 7.45 -33.97
C PHE A 890 0.50 8.63 -34.93
N ASN A 891 -0.34 8.71 -35.97
CA ASN A 891 -0.24 9.77 -36.98
C ASN A 891 -0.68 11.16 -36.49
N SER A 892 -1.44 11.24 -35.39
CA SER A 892 -2.20 12.45 -35.03
C SER A 892 -2.15 12.87 -33.57
N PHE A 893 -1.34 12.24 -32.71
CA PHE A 893 -1.28 12.63 -31.31
C PHE A 893 -0.63 14.02 -31.16
N ARG A 894 -1.23 14.85 -30.32
CA ARG A 894 -0.86 16.28 -30.16
C ARG A 894 0.04 16.53 -28.96
N ASN A 895 0.04 15.64 -27.97
CA ASN A 895 0.79 15.78 -26.73
C ASN A 895 1.06 14.42 -26.07
N GLU A 896 1.85 14.46 -25.00
CA GLU A 896 2.29 13.31 -24.20
C GLU A 896 1.14 12.53 -23.55
N LEU A 897 0.05 13.20 -23.13
CA LEU A 897 -1.11 12.54 -22.53
C LEU A 897 -1.87 11.70 -23.56
N GLU A 898 -2.01 12.23 -24.77
CA GLU A 898 -2.60 11.51 -25.89
C GLU A 898 -1.71 10.35 -26.32
N PHE A 899 -0.39 10.56 -26.39
CA PHE A 899 0.58 9.49 -26.63
C PHE A 899 0.50 8.38 -25.58
N LYS A 900 0.47 8.71 -24.28
CA LYS A 900 0.37 7.73 -23.18
C LYS A 900 -0.81 6.79 -23.39
N LYS A 901 -1.98 7.35 -23.71
CA LYS A 901 -3.20 6.56 -23.95
C LYS A 901 -3.04 5.66 -25.17
N ILE A 902 -2.60 6.22 -26.30
CA ILE A 902 -2.42 5.48 -27.55
C ILE A 902 -1.35 4.38 -27.40
N PHE A 903 -0.28 4.64 -26.63
CA PHE A 903 0.82 3.72 -26.43
C PHE A 903 0.43 2.52 -25.56
N VAL A 904 -0.39 2.73 -24.53
CA VAL A 904 -0.96 1.62 -23.74
C VAL A 904 -1.84 0.75 -24.64
N ASP A 905 -2.76 1.36 -25.40
CA ASP A 905 -3.61 0.66 -26.35
C ASP A 905 -2.77 -0.11 -27.40
N PHE A 906 -1.70 0.50 -27.91
CA PHE A 906 -0.75 -0.11 -28.84
C PHE A 906 -0.06 -1.35 -28.23
N CYS A 907 0.43 -1.28 -26.99
CA CYS A 907 1.08 -2.43 -26.37
C CYS A 907 0.11 -3.59 -26.09
N ASP A 908 -1.14 -3.27 -25.73
CA ASP A 908 -2.20 -4.27 -25.58
C ASP A 908 -2.55 -4.91 -26.92
N ASP A 909 -2.64 -4.11 -28.00
CA ASP A 909 -2.90 -4.57 -29.36
C ASP A 909 -1.74 -5.42 -29.91
N VAL A 910 -0.49 -5.03 -29.67
CA VAL A 910 0.70 -5.83 -30.03
C VAL A 910 0.70 -7.15 -29.27
N SER A 911 0.39 -7.14 -27.97
CA SER A 911 0.27 -8.37 -27.17
C SER A 911 -0.84 -9.28 -27.70
N TYR A 912 -1.99 -8.71 -28.07
CA TYR A 912 -3.09 -9.44 -28.72
C TYR A 912 -2.63 -10.08 -30.05
N LEU A 913 -1.92 -9.35 -30.91
CA LEU A 913 -1.48 -9.85 -32.21
C LEU A 913 -0.36 -10.91 -32.10
N LEU A 914 0.55 -10.78 -31.13
CA LEU A 914 1.67 -11.70 -30.93
C LEU A 914 1.27 -13.00 -30.23
N THR A 915 0.17 -12.99 -29.46
CA THR A 915 -0.35 -14.20 -28.80
C THR A 915 -1.08 -15.09 -29.82
N THR A 916 -0.32 -15.86 -30.60
CA THR A 916 -0.87 -16.84 -31.58
C THR A 916 -0.50 -18.27 -31.20
N ARG A 917 -1.47 -19.20 -31.31
CA ARG A 917 -1.20 -20.64 -31.40
C ARG A 917 -1.00 -21.01 -32.88
N PRO A 918 -0.14 -21.99 -33.21
CA PRO A 918 0.08 -22.41 -34.60
C PRO A 918 -1.21 -22.93 -35.25
N ASN A 919 -1.38 -22.68 -36.55
CA ASN A 919 -2.52 -23.11 -37.36
C ASN A 919 -2.74 -24.64 -37.28
N ILE A 920 -3.97 -25.08 -36.99
CA ILE A 920 -4.36 -26.50 -36.95
C ILE A 920 -5.61 -26.72 -37.80
N GLU A 921 -5.58 -27.71 -38.70
CA GLU A 921 -6.73 -28.14 -39.51
C GLU A 921 -7.77 -28.86 -38.64
N LEU A 922 -8.99 -28.31 -38.57
CA LEU A 922 -10.12 -28.89 -37.85
C LEU A 922 -10.87 -29.90 -38.73
N ASN A 923 -10.67 -31.20 -38.51
CA ASN A 923 -11.54 -32.25 -39.06
C ASN A 923 -12.66 -32.58 -38.08
N VAL A 924 -13.85 -32.02 -38.29
CA VAL A 924 -15.07 -32.46 -37.60
C VAL A 924 -15.87 -33.34 -38.55
N SER A 925 -15.79 -34.65 -38.37
CA SER A 925 -16.69 -35.60 -39.05
C SER A 925 -18.10 -35.44 -38.50
N SER A 926 -19.07 -35.26 -39.41
CA SER A 926 -20.50 -35.21 -39.13
C SER A 926 -21.00 -36.51 -38.51
N SER A 927 -21.18 -36.51 -37.19
CA SER A 927 -22.07 -37.44 -36.49
C SER A 927 -22.50 -36.84 -35.14
N CYS A 928 -23.51 -35.97 -35.19
CA CYS A 928 -24.50 -35.80 -34.13
C CYS A 928 -25.83 -36.33 -34.66
#